data_AF-R9JIE0-F1
#
_entry.id   AF-R9JIE0-F1
#
_cell.length_a   1.000
_cell.length_b   1.000
_cell.length_c   1.000
_cell.angle_alpha   90.00
_cell.angle_beta   90.00
_cell.angle_gamma   90.00
#
_symmetry.space_group_name_H-M   'P 1'
#
loop_
_entity.id
_entity.type
_entity.pdbx_description
1 polymer ?
#
loop_
_entity_poly.entity_id
_entity_poly.type
_entity_poly.pdbx_seq_one_letter_code
_entity_poly.pdbx_strand_id
1 'polypeptide(L)'
;MYTVYVDGRILDYPGDEINCIQDSELKLPLNDAGSLEFDITDKNPEYGQLENRISMLQVMKDDKEIFCGEVRQIAKESYNVKNVFVIGELAFLHDSIQPQAEYHGLTTRQMLETWLNEHNSQVEERKHFHVGIVTIHDTNDSLYRYTNRETTLDAIREKLVDRLGGYLRIRKVDGVRYLDWITLPEYGKYCEQPIEFGTNLLDYAENCSAEDLATAVIPLGARLEESPIEGLEAYTDITSVNGGVDYLYIPEAVERYGWVRKVVTWDDVTIPANLKKKGEEWLKDNQYESLVLELTALDLSDLDSDYEAFALGDTVHASAWPYGMDRTFPVQEMTIYLQEPDRNRLTLGTTIRKNYTSQMKDSNKKVSTELDNVRQTTSWMQSAIDNATAMMTGSKGGYKISEYDEDGRWLRDLYMNAPNKEDASKVMQINMNGIGFSRTGFEGPYLNAWTIDGVFVGEFIKANTVTAEKLSVEYRESVNEEIVSKFNVAKDLISAEVTRAQGVEVELAASLKVTSELVETKVSKGDFGSYVQQYYDKVIYGFNHSSRYVQINPGEIAIYDNGVEDSKLRSSFDQNGNHFYRDGYYIGKIGTNFQTNDRSKRGLVFDLESQAAYMTWAAKKSASSSGYTMVFTYTLDAMDDYSSDTLHAGCDLDMHNRWIRNAKISGSGIQYEDAGISATIDFVQVLEMNPDGTASRWGDSGRMQFKNGRLVDLNYYA
;
A
#
# COMPACT_ATOMS: atom_id res chain seq x y z
N MET A 1 39.62 -30.58 -19.85
CA MET A 1 40.47 -29.37 -19.79
C MET A 1 39.59 -28.13 -19.78
N TYR A 2 39.94 -27.10 -18.99
CA TYR A 2 39.08 -25.92 -18.80
C TYR A 2 39.49 -24.74 -19.69
N THR A 3 38.55 -23.94 -20.17
CA THR A 3 38.84 -22.70 -20.91
C THR A 3 37.85 -21.63 -20.49
N VAL A 4 38.34 -20.41 -20.27
CA VAL A 4 37.49 -19.27 -19.87
C VAL A 4 37.45 -18.24 -20.98
N TYR A 5 36.24 -17.81 -21.32
CA TYR A 5 36.01 -16.74 -22.28
C TYR A 5 35.40 -15.53 -21.59
N VAL A 6 35.74 -14.33 -22.06
CA VAL A 6 35.08 -13.06 -21.75
C VAL A 6 34.50 -12.47 -23.02
N ASP A 7 33.18 -12.33 -23.07
CA ASP A 7 32.44 -11.82 -24.24
C ASP A 7 32.83 -12.54 -25.56
N GLY A 8 33.11 -13.84 -25.48
CA GLY A 8 33.54 -14.69 -26.59
C GLY A 8 35.03 -14.64 -26.95
N ARG A 9 35.83 -13.83 -26.24
CA ARG A 9 37.30 -13.78 -26.37
C ARG A 9 37.96 -14.66 -25.31
N ILE A 10 39.12 -15.23 -25.61
CA ILE A 10 39.84 -16.09 -24.66
C ILE A 10 40.36 -15.24 -23.51
N LEU A 11 39.97 -15.60 -22.29
CA LEU A 11 40.47 -15.02 -21.04
C LEU A 11 41.52 -15.93 -20.40
N ASP A 12 41.26 -17.24 -20.39
CA ASP A 12 42.14 -18.27 -19.86
C ASP A 12 42.19 -19.45 -20.83
N TYR A 13 43.40 -19.86 -21.23
CA TYR A 13 43.64 -21.06 -22.01
C TYR A 13 44.75 -21.91 -21.38
N PRO A 14 44.53 -23.22 -21.19
CA PRO A 14 45.49 -24.11 -20.56
C PRO A 14 46.86 -24.10 -21.24
N GLY A 15 47.91 -23.79 -20.47
CA GLY A 15 49.29 -23.77 -20.95
C GLY A 15 49.71 -22.49 -21.69
N ASP A 16 48.84 -21.48 -21.81
CA ASP A 16 49.19 -20.14 -22.31
C ASP A 16 49.78 -19.29 -21.17
N GLU A 17 50.90 -18.61 -21.40
CA GLU A 17 51.54 -17.71 -20.40
C GLU A 17 50.93 -16.30 -20.39
N ILE A 18 50.15 -15.95 -21.42
CA ILE A 18 49.56 -14.61 -21.64
C ILE A 18 48.08 -14.61 -21.29
N ASN A 19 47.29 -15.49 -21.91
CA ASN A 19 45.86 -15.64 -21.61
C ASN A 19 45.69 -16.60 -20.44
N CYS A 20 46.11 -16.16 -19.26
CA CYS A 20 46.07 -16.93 -18.04
C CYS A 20 45.44 -16.13 -16.91
N ILE A 21 44.51 -16.76 -16.19
CA ILE A 21 44.01 -16.29 -14.89
C ILE A 21 44.63 -17.14 -13.77
N GLN A 22 44.68 -16.60 -12.55
CA GLN A 22 45.31 -17.22 -11.39
C GLN A 22 44.31 -17.35 -10.24
N ASP A 23 44.62 -18.23 -9.28
CA ASP A 23 43.86 -18.43 -8.05
C ASP A 23 42.34 -18.58 -8.28
N SER A 24 41.96 -19.31 -9.34
CA SER A 24 40.57 -19.40 -9.74
C SER A 24 39.78 -20.38 -8.87
N GLU A 25 38.58 -19.97 -8.46
CA GLU A 25 37.66 -20.76 -7.68
C GLU A 25 36.26 -20.66 -8.28
N LEU A 26 35.82 -21.72 -8.96
CA LEU A 26 34.47 -21.86 -9.52
C LEU A 26 33.59 -22.66 -8.56
N LYS A 27 32.57 -22.02 -7.98
CA LYS A 27 31.54 -22.67 -7.16
C LYS A 27 30.26 -22.88 -7.95
N LEU A 28 29.83 -24.13 -8.04
CA LEU A 28 28.60 -24.54 -8.67
C LEU A 28 27.69 -25.17 -7.59
N PRO A 29 26.81 -24.40 -6.96
CA PRO A 29 25.80 -24.90 -6.04
C PRO A 29 24.55 -25.39 -6.79
N LEU A 30 23.93 -26.45 -6.27
CA LEU A 30 22.63 -26.92 -6.72
C LEU A 30 21.56 -25.87 -6.40
N ASN A 31 20.67 -25.58 -7.35
CA ASN A 31 19.53 -24.65 -7.18
C ASN A 31 19.91 -23.17 -6.91
N ASP A 32 21.16 -22.76 -7.14
CA ASP A 32 21.62 -21.40 -6.92
C ASP A 32 22.52 -20.92 -8.09
N ALA A 33 22.90 -19.64 -8.10
CA ALA A 33 23.54 -19.02 -9.26
C ALA A 33 24.97 -19.50 -9.53
N GLY A 34 25.71 -19.93 -8.50
CA GLY A 34 27.14 -20.19 -8.60
C GLY A 34 27.97 -18.93 -8.82
N SER A 35 29.28 -19.06 -8.65
CA SER A 35 30.21 -17.94 -8.73
C SER A 35 31.57 -18.39 -9.24
N LEU A 36 32.28 -17.49 -9.93
CA LEU A 36 33.68 -17.66 -10.27
C LEU A 36 34.46 -16.47 -9.70
N GLU A 37 35.50 -16.75 -8.95
CA GLU A 37 36.46 -15.77 -8.46
C GLU A 37 37.85 -16.10 -9.00
N PHE A 38 38.63 -15.10 -9.39
CA PHE A 38 39.99 -15.30 -9.90
C PHE A 38 40.79 -14.00 -9.87
N ASP A 39 42.11 -14.14 -9.99
CA ASP A 39 43.04 -13.04 -10.16
C ASP A 39 43.54 -12.94 -11.61
N ILE A 40 43.69 -11.70 -12.08
CA ILE A 40 44.18 -11.39 -13.42
C ILE A 40 45.22 -10.28 -13.37
N THR A 41 46.31 -10.44 -14.12
CA THR A 41 47.42 -9.49 -14.19
C THR A 41 47.39 -8.66 -15.47
N ASP A 42 48.10 -7.53 -15.48
CA ASP A 42 48.20 -6.62 -16.64
C ASP A 42 48.87 -7.23 -17.89
N LYS A 43 49.44 -8.44 -17.79
CA LYS A 43 49.92 -9.22 -18.94
C LYS A 43 48.77 -9.77 -19.80
N ASN A 44 47.62 -10.04 -19.19
CA ASN A 44 46.48 -10.59 -19.89
C ASN A 44 45.85 -9.50 -20.78
N PRO A 45 45.64 -9.73 -22.09
CA PRO A 45 45.09 -8.74 -23.01
C PRO A 45 43.74 -8.16 -22.58
N GLU A 46 42.93 -8.97 -21.89
CA GLU A 46 41.60 -8.60 -21.44
C GLU A 46 41.60 -7.91 -20.06
N TYR A 47 42.77 -7.76 -19.40
CA TYR A 47 42.88 -7.09 -18.10
C TYR A 47 42.22 -5.71 -18.08
N GLY A 48 42.39 -4.92 -19.15
CA GLY A 48 41.80 -3.59 -19.28
C GLY A 48 40.34 -3.57 -19.74
N GLN A 49 39.82 -4.70 -20.22
CA GLN A 49 38.51 -4.80 -20.90
C GLN A 49 37.39 -5.28 -19.97
N LEU A 50 37.73 -5.78 -18.78
CA LEU A 50 36.75 -6.23 -17.79
C LEU A 50 36.01 -5.05 -17.15
N GLU A 51 34.68 -5.09 -17.23
CA GLU A 51 33.78 -4.08 -16.71
C GLU A 51 32.67 -4.68 -15.85
N ASN A 52 32.48 -4.11 -14.65
CA ASN A 52 31.41 -4.51 -13.73
C ASN A 52 30.04 -4.33 -14.39
N ARG A 53 29.16 -5.33 -14.25
CA ARG A 53 27.79 -5.37 -14.81
C ARG A 53 27.71 -5.37 -16.34
N ILE A 54 28.84 -5.52 -17.02
CA ILE A 54 28.90 -5.49 -18.49
C ILE A 54 29.50 -6.80 -18.98
N SER A 55 30.75 -7.12 -18.60
CA SER A 55 31.45 -8.30 -19.11
C SER A 55 30.78 -9.62 -18.67
N MET A 56 30.63 -10.54 -19.62
CA MET A 56 30.10 -11.89 -19.41
C MET A 56 31.22 -12.91 -19.54
N LEU A 57 31.37 -13.78 -18.54
CA LEU A 57 32.32 -14.89 -18.58
C LEU A 57 31.61 -16.21 -18.84
N GLN A 58 32.30 -17.08 -19.57
CA GLN A 58 31.88 -18.43 -19.88
C GLN A 58 33.03 -19.40 -19.55
N VAL A 59 32.75 -20.44 -18.78
CA VAL A 59 33.71 -21.51 -18.48
C VAL A 59 33.29 -22.77 -19.21
N MET A 60 34.21 -23.32 -19.99
CA MET A 60 34.05 -24.54 -20.76
C MET A 60 34.89 -25.65 -20.13
N LYS A 61 34.33 -26.87 -20.01
CA LYS A 61 35.08 -28.12 -19.73
C LYS A 61 34.88 -29.02 -20.95
N ASP A 62 35.96 -29.32 -21.67
CA ASP A 62 35.95 -30.23 -22.83
C ASP A 62 34.83 -29.89 -23.85
N ASP A 63 34.82 -28.63 -24.30
CA ASP A 63 33.83 -28.03 -25.22
C ASP A 63 32.38 -27.94 -24.69
N LYS A 64 32.12 -28.31 -23.44
CA LYS A 64 30.82 -28.15 -22.79
C LYS A 64 30.83 -26.96 -21.83
N GLU A 65 29.87 -26.07 -21.97
CA GLU A 65 29.68 -24.97 -21.03
C GLU A 65 29.24 -25.53 -19.66
N ILE A 66 29.99 -25.17 -18.61
CA ILE A 66 29.68 -25.55 -17.22
C ILE A 66 29.30 -24.36 -16.36
N PHE A 67 29.66 -23.14 -16.77
CA PHE A 67 29.30 -21.90 -16.08
C PHE A 67 29.23 -20.74 -17.07
N CYS A 68 28.30 -19.83 -16.84
CA CYS A 68 28.23 -18.55 -17.50
C CYS A 68 27.77 -17.51 -16.49
N GLY A 69 28.30 -16.30 -16.52
CA GLY A 69 28.04 -15.32 -15.47
C GLY A 69 28.54 -13.91 -15.76
N GLU A 70 28.00 -12.94 -15.04
CA GLU A 70 28.31 -11.52 -15.19
C GLU A 70 29.32 -11.07 -14.13
N VAL A 71 30.33 -10.29 -14.55
CA VAL A 71 31.28 -9.67 -13.61
C VAL A 71 30.51 -8.74 -12.67
N ARG A 72 30.59 -8.99 -11.36
CA ARG A 72 29.92 -8.19 -10.33
C ARG A 72 30.87 -7.24 -9.62
N GLN A 73 32.10 -7.68 -9.38
CA GLN A 73 33.09 -6.90 -8.67
C GLN A 73 34.47 -7.11 -9.27
N ILE A 74 35.22 -6.01 -9.38
CA ILE A 74 36.64 -5.99 -9.73
C ILE A 74 37.32 -5.18 -8.64
N ALA A 75 38.13 -5.83 -7.82
CA ALA A 75 38.99 -5.19 -6.83
C ALA A 75 40.40 -5.07 -7.40
N LYS A 76 41.01 -3.88 -7.30
CA LYS A 76 42.42 -3.71 -7.67
C LYS A 76 43.29 -3.96 -6.45
N GLU A 77 44.20 -4.92 -6.58
CA GLU A 77 45.19 -5.22 -5.57
C GLU A 77 46.53 -4.55 -5.89
N SER A 78 47.53 -4.79 -5.04
CA SER A 78 48.90 -4.29 -5.28
C SER A 78 49.49 -4.93 -6.54
N TYR A 79 50.47 -4.29 -7.18
CA TYR A 79 51.23 -4.84 -8.32
C TYR A 79 50.41 -5.13 -9.60
N ASN A 80 49.41 -4.30 -9.92
CA ASN A 80 48.58 -4.44 -11.14
C ASN A 80 47.85 -5.79 -11.27
N VAL A 81 47.48 -6.37 -10.13
CA VAL A 81 46.58 -7.53 -10.07
C VAL A 81 45.14 -7.04 -9.82
N LYS A 82 44.18 -7.65 -10.51
CA LYS A 82 42.75 -7.48 -10.24
C LYS A 82 42.19 -8.80 -9.73
N ASN A 83 41.51 -8.76 -8.60
CA ASN A 83 40.61 -9.83 -8.18
C ASN A 83 39.24 -9.57 -8.79
N VAL A 84 38.68 -10.58 -9.45
CA VAL A 84 37.45 -10.49 -10.24
C VAL A 84 36.46 -11.51 -9.74
N PHE A 85 35.30 -11.02 -9.31
CA PHE A 85 34.18 -11.85 -8.85
C PHE A 85 33.03 -11.80 -9.86
N VAL A 86 32.59 -12.98 -10.28
CA VAL A 86 31.58 -13.22 -11.30
C VAL A 86 30.44 -14.02 -10.70
N ILE A 87 29.20 -13.62 -10.95
CA ILE A 87 28.01 -14.36 -10.50
C ILE A 87 27.31 -15.03 -11.67
N GLY A 88 26.86 -16.27 -11.49
CA GLY A 88 26.23 -17.02 -12.55
C GLY A 88 24.81 -16.58 -12.88
N GLU A 89 24.28 -17.13 -13.97
CA GLU A 89 23.14 -16.58 -14.70
C GLU A 89 21.83 -16.52 -13.90
N LEU A 90 21.60 -17.44 -12.95
CA LEU A 90 20.37 -17.43 -12.16
C LEU A 90 20.18 -16.11 -11.40
N ALA A 91 21.29 -15.43 -11.05
CA ALA A 91 21.26 -14.13 -10.39
C ALA A 91 20.71 -13.00 -11.28
N PHE A 92 20.63 -13.19 -12.60
CA PHE A 92 20.00 -12.20 -13.49
C PHE A 92 18.53 -11.96 -13.13
N LEU A 93 17.85 -12.97 -12.57
CA LEU A 93 16.46 -12.83 -12.11
C LEU A 93 16.31 -11.85 -10.91
N HIS A 94 17.40 -11.42 -10.27
CA HIS A 94 17.37 -10.32 -9.30
C HIS A 94 17.38 -8.92 -9.95
N ASP A 95 17.74 -8.81 -11.24
CA ASP A 95 17.84 -7.53 -11.94
C ASP A 95 16.47 -7.00 -12.43
N SER A 96 15.37 -7.71 -12.17
CA SER A 96 14.00 -7.25 -12.45
C SER A 96 13.07 -7.43 -11.24
N ILE A 97 11.96 -6.68 -11.24
CA ILE A 97 10.97 -6.65 -10.16
C ILE A 97 9.63 -7.14 -10.67
N GLN A 98 8.98 -8.07 -9.96
CA GLN A 98 7.61 -8.46 -10.29
C GLN A 98 6.65 -7.32 -9.90
N PRO A 99 5.69 -6.94 -10.76
CA PRO A 99 4.73 -5.89 -10.42
C PRO A 99 3.86 -6.31 -9.23
N GLN A 100 3.15 -5.36 -8.64
CA GLN A 100 2.09 -5.73 -7.71
C GLN A 100 0.94 -6.32 -8.51
N ALA A 101 0.74 -7.63 -8.41
CA ALA A 101 -0.22 -8.36 -9.24
C ALA A 101 -0.78 -9.58 -8.51
N GLU A 102 -1.98 -9.96 -8.93
CA GLU A 102 -2.66 -11.18 -8.51
C GLU A 102 -2.70 -12.15 -9.69
N TYR A 103 -2.34 -13.40 -9.45
CA TYR A 103 -2.34 -14.47 -10.44
C TYR A 103 -3.19 -15.62 -9.94
N HIS A 104 -4.19 -16.02 -10.71
CA HIS A 104 -5.11 -17.09 -10.38
C HIS A 104 -5.33 -18.02 -11.58
N GLY A 105 -5.55 -19.31 -11.32
CA GLY A 105 -5.91 -20.28 -12.36
C GLY A 105 -4.78 -20.66 -13.32
N LEU A 106 -3.52 -20.38 -12.96
CA LEU A 106 -2.34 -20.72 -13.76
C LEU A 106 -1.71 -22.02 -13.29
N THR A 107 -1.31 -22.88 -14.22
CA THR A 107 -0.44 -24.03 -13.90
C THR A 107 0.92 -23.56 -13.39
N THR A 108 1.68 -24.44 -12.73
CA THR A 108 3.07 -24.19 -12.30
C THR A 108 3.94 -23.68 -13.45
N ARG A 109 3.83 -24.28 -14.64
CA ARG A 109 4.54 -23.82 -15.85
C ARG A 109 4.12 -22.43 -16.29
N GLN A 110 2.83 -22.14 -16.35
CA GLN A 110 2.32 -20.83 -16.78
C GLN A 110 2.70 -19.72 -15.81
N MET A 111 2.67 -19.99 -14.51
CA MET A 111 3.09 -19.03 -13.50
C MET A 111 4.56 -18.67 -13.69
N LEU A 112 5.42 -19.68 -13.83
CA LEU A 112 6.84 -19.47 -14.09
C LEU A 112 7.06 -18.71 -15.41
N GLU A 113 6.41 -19.12 -16.49
CA GLU A 113 6.48 -18.45 -17.79
C GLU A 113 6.04 -16.98 -17.72
N THR A 114 4.95 -16.69 -17.00
CA THR A 114 4.45 -15.32 -16.81
C THR A 114 5.48 -14.44 -16.12
N TRP A 115 6.09 -14.93 -15.03
CA TRP A 115 7.08 -14.18 -14.28
C TRP A 115 8.42 -14.03 -15.03
N LEU A 116 8.81 -15.03 -15.82
CA LEU A 116 9.98 -14.93 -16.71
C LEU A 116 9.75 -13.93 -17.84
N ASN A 117 8.55 -13.90 -18.45
CA ASN A 117 8.21 -12.91 -19.46
C ASN A 117 8.25 -11.49 -18.91
N GLU A 118 7.76 -11.30 -17.68
CA GLU A 118 7.86 -10.02 -16.98
C GLU A 118 9.33 -9.62 -16.75
N HIS A 119 10.18 -10.56 -16.30
CA HIS A 119 11.62 -10.34 -16.18
C HIS A 119 12.26 -9.93 -17.51
N ASN A 120 12.01 -10.67 -18.58
CA ASN A 120 12.53 -10.41 -19.91
C ASN A 120 12.12 -9.04 -20.44
N SER A 121 10.95 -8.52 -20.05
CA SER A 121 10.50 -7.18 -20.45
C SER A 121 11.32 -6.04 -19.83
N GLN A 122 12.04 -6.30 -18.74
CA GLN A 122 12.79 -5.31 -17.96
C GLN A 122 14.30 -5.38 -18.16
N VAL A 123 14.82 -6.47 -18.75
CA VAL A 123 16.26 -6.70 -18.93
C VAL A 123 16.65 -6.88 -20.39
N GLU A 124 17.93 -6.69 -20.69
CA GLU A 124 18.51 -6.92 -22.01
C GLU A 124 18.50 -8.39 -22.43
N GLU A 125 18.46 -8.65 -23.74
CA GLU A 125 18.29 -9.99 -24.33
C GLU A 125 19.27 -11.05 -23.80
N ARG A 126 20.53 -10.68 -23.54
CA ARG A 126 21.55 -11.58 -22.97
C ARG A 126 21.16 -12.15 -21.59
N LYS A 127 20.22 -11.52 -20.87
CA LYS A 127 19.70 -11.95 -19.57
C LYS A 127 18.35 -12.65 -19.65
N HIS A 128 17.76 -12.81 -20.84
CA HIS A 128 16.44 -13.42 -20.98
C HIS A 128 16.44 -14.90 -20.57
N PHE A 129 15.28 -15.35 -20.08
CA PHE A 129 14.99 -16.74 -19.78
C PHE A 129 13.70 -17.17 -20.45
N HIS A 130 13.69 -18.37 -21.01
CA HIS A 130 12.48 -19.03 -21.46
C HIS A 130 12.06 -20.11 -20.47
N VAL A 131 10.75 -20.34 -20.32
CA VAL A 131 10.27 -21.43 -19.49
C VAL A 131 10.74 -22.77 -20.07
N GLY A 132 11.37 -23.58 -19.24
CA GLY A 132 11.86 -24.89 -19.61
C GLY A 132 10.88 -26.02 -19.27
N ILE A 133 11.45 -27.15 -18.85
CA ILE A 133 10.71 -28.31 -18.35
C ILE A 133 10.18 -27.99 -16.95
N VAL A 134 8.88 -28.19 -16.72
CA VAL A 134 8.29 -28.01 -15.39
C VAL A 134 7.56 -29.28 -14.96
N THR A 135 8.09 -29.97 -13.95
CA THR A 135 7.51 -31.24 -13.44
C THR A 135 6.93 -31.12 -12.04
N ILE A 136 7.09 -29.94 -11.42
CA ILE A 136 6.46 -29.63 -10.14
C ILE A 136 4.99 -29.29 -10.38
N HIS A 137 4.12 -29.88 -9.58
CA HIS A 137 2.67 -29.74 -9.69
C HIS A 137 2.08 -29.29 -8.36
N ASP A 138 1.06 -28.44 -8.45
CA ASP A 138 0.14 -28.20 -7.35
C ASP A 138 -0.95 -29.29 -7.35
N THR A 139 -1.54 -29.60 -6.20
CA THR A 139 -2.57 -30.66 -6.08
C THR A 139 -3.73 -30.47 -7.05
N ASN A 140 -4.06 -29.23 -7.43
CA ASN A 140 -5.10 -28.90 -8.39
C ASN A 140 -4.55 -28.27 -9.69
N ASP A 141 -3.23 -28.21 -9.87
CA ASP A 141 -2.54 -27.64 -11.04
C ASP A 141 -3.04 -26.20 -11.38
N SER A 142 -3.48 -25.46 -10.36
CA SER A 142 -4.12 -24.15 -10.45
C SER A 142 -3.63 -23.25 -9.32
N LEU A 143 -2.50 -22.59 -9.56
CA LEU A 143 -1.87 -21.72 -8.60
C LEU A 143 -2.64 -20.42 -8.39
N TYR A 144 -2.67 -20.02 -7.13
CA TYR A 144 -3.09 -18.71 -6.68
C TYR A 144 -1.93 -18.02 -5.96
N ARG A 145 -1.39 -16.94 -6.53
CA ARG A 145 -0.21 -16.24 -6.01
C ARG A 145 -0.34 -14.73 -6.21
N TYR A 146 0.28 -13.99 -5.31
CA TYR A 146 0.43 -12.56 -5.40
C TYR A 146 1.90 -12.22 -5.57
N THR A 147 2.21 -11.19 -6.33
CA THR A 147 3.51 -10.52 -6.32
C THR A 147 3.34 -9.11 -5.79
N ASN A 148 4.35 -8.58 -5.10
CA ASN A 148 4.32 -7.26 -4.48
C ASN A 148 5.70 -6.60 -4.50
N ARG A 149 6.23 -6.36 -5.70
CA ARG A 149 7.48 -5.63 -5.92
C ARG A 149 8.74 -6.27 -5.33
N GLU A 150 8.71 -7.57 -5.03
CA GLU A 150 9.93 -8.35 -4.83
C GLU A 150 10.65 -8.61 -6.17
N THR A 151 11.93 -9.00 -6.11
CA THR A 151 12.67 -9.40 -7.31
C THR A 151 12.08 -10.66 -7.94
N THR A 152 12.27 -10.87 -9.24
CA THR A 152 11.74 -12.08 -9.89
C THR A 152 12.29 -13.36 -9.28
N LEU A 153 13.57 -13.38 -8.90
CA LEU A 153 14.14 -14.55 -8.24
C LEU A 153 13.50 -14.81 -6.88
N ASP A 154 13.26 -13.76 -6.09
CA ASP A 154 12.60 -13.91 -4.77
C ASP A 154 11.16 -14.38 -4.92
N ALA A 155 10.40 -13.84 -5.89
CA ALA A 155 9.06 -14.31 -6.21
C ALA A 155 9.08 -15.81 -6.54
N ILE A 156 9.92 -16.24 -7.49
CA ILE A 156 10.04 -17.64 -7.88
C ILE A 156 10.43 -18.50 -6.67
N ARG A 157 11.43 -18.09 -5.89
CA ARG A 157 11.90 -18.87 -4.74
C ARG A 157 10.87 -19.00 -3.66
N GLU A 158 10.34 -17.88 -3.15
CA GLU A 158 9.49 -17.91 -1.96
C GLU A 158 8.08 -18.43 -2.27
N LYS A 159 7.60 -18.23 -3.49
CA LYS A 159 6.19 -18.46 -3.85
C LYS A 159 5.99 -19.71 -4.69
N LEU A 160 7.03 -20.19 -5.37
CA LEU A 160 7.01 -21.44 -6.13
C LEU A 160 7.89 -22.50 -5.46
N VAL A 161 9.21 -22.31 -5.43
CA VAL A 161 10.17 -23.34 -5.01
C VAL A 161 10.02 -23.70 -3.52
N ASP A 162 9.97 -22.72 -2.62
CA ASP A 162 9.88 -22.95 -1.18
C ASP A 162 8.50 -23.51 -0.76
N ARG A 163 7.46 -23.32 -1.57
CA ARG A 163 6.08 -23.79 -1.28
C ARG A 163 5.75 -25.14 -1.90
N LEU A 164 6.25 -25.41 -3.10
CA LEU A 164 5.93 -26.64 -3.86
C LEU A 164 7.13 -27.58 -4.01
N GLY A 165 8.31 -27.16 -3.54
CA GLY A 165 9.55 -27.90 -3.70
C GLY A 165 10.14 -27.78 -5.11
N GLY A 166 11.10 -28.67 -5.39
CA GLY A 166 11.80 -28.73 -6.66
C GLY A 166 13.05 -27.85 -6.74
N TYR A 167 13.68 -27.90 -7.91
CA TYR A 167 15.00 -27.35 -8.18
C TYR A 167 14.96 -26.57 -9.50
N LEU A 168 15.55 -25.38 -9.50
CA LEU A 168 15.76 -24.57 -10.68
C LEU A 168 17.04 -25.00 -11.38
N ARG A 169 16.94 -25.29 -12.67
CA ARG A 169 18.06 -25.66 -13.52
C ARG A 169 18.09 -24.79 -14.76
N ILE A 170 19.26 -24.25 -15.07
CA ILE A 170 19.47 -23.56 -16.33
C ILE A 170 19.92 -24.58 -17.38
N ARG A 171 19.25 -24.58 -18.53
CA ARG A 171 19.58 -25.43 -19.67
C ARG A 171 19.64 -24.56 -20.92
N LYS A 172 20.75 -24.60 -21.65
CA LYS A 172 20.91 -23.90 -22.92
C LYS A 172 20.73 -24.85 -24.10
N VAL A 173 19.96 -24.44 -25.09
CA VAL A 173 19.80 -25.15 -26.38
C VAL A 173 19.94 -24.10 -27.47
N ASP A 174 20.89 -24.29 -28.38
CA ASP A 174 21.18 -23.36 -29.49
C ASP A 174 21.37 -21.89 -29.04
N GLY A 175 22.00 -21.69 -27.87
CA GLY A 175 22.23 -20.37 -27.28
C GLY A 175 21.04 -19.78 -26.52
N VAL A 176 19.86 -20.41 -26.54
CA VAL A 176 18.66 -19.98 -25.81
C VAL A 176 18.68 -20.55 -24.40
N ARG A 177 18.51 -19.69 -23.39
CA ARG A 177 18.50 -20.04 -21.97
C ARG A 177 17.10 -20.43 -21.51
N TYR A 178 16.94 -21.69 -21.11
CA TYR A 178 15.71 -22.20 -20.50
C TYR A 178 15.88 -22.38 -18.99
N LEU A 179 14.88 -21.96 -18.22
CA LEU A 179 14.78 -22.24 -16.79
C LEU A 179 13.83 -23.41 -16.58
N ASP A 180 14.40 -24.59 -16.29
CA ASP A 180 13.65 -25.76 -15.89
C ASP A 180 13.33 -25.68 -14.38
N TRP A 181 12.14 -26.13 -13.97
CA TRP A 181 11.73 -26.29 -12.57
C TRP A 181 11.27 -27.71 -12.31
N ILE A 182 12.16 -28.52 -11.73
CA ILE A 182 12.11 -29.98 -11.79
C ILE A 182 12.40 -30.64 -10.44
N THR A 183 12.07 -31.92 -10.32
CA THR A 183 12.42 -32.71 -9.12
C THR A 183 13.91 -33.10 -9.12
N LEU A 184 14.47 -33.43 -7.94
CA LEU A 184 15.88 -33.84 -7.82
C LEU A 184 16.22 -35.05 -8.73
N PRO A 185 15.40 -36.12 -8.81
CA PRO A 185 15.67 -37.24 -9.72
C PRO A 185 15.63 -36.89 -11.21
N GLU A 186 15.11 -35.72 -11.59
CA GLU A 186 15.11 -35.23 -12.98
C GLU A 186 16.23 -34.21 -13.23
N TYR A 187 16.84 -33.71 -12.16
CA TYR A 187 17.94 -32.75 -12.22
C TYR A 187 19.24 -33.42 -12.68
N GLY A 188 19.62 -34.48 -11.98
CA GLY A 188 20.78 -35.34 -12.26
C GLY A 188 20.37 -36.80 -12.43
N LYS A 189 21.37 -37.65 -12.67
CA LYS A 189 21.23 -39.10 -12.87
C LYS A 189 21.93 -39.85 -11.76
N TYR A 190 21.78 -41.17 -11.71
CA TYR A 190 22.69 -41.99 -10.92
C TYR A 190 24.06 -42.00 -11.61
N CYS A 191 25.12 -41.63 -10.88
CA CYS A 191 26.48 -41.63 -11.39
C CYS A 191 27.12 -43.01 -11.17
N GLU A 192 27.71 -43.58 -12.22
CA GLU A 192 28.37 -44.89 -12.16
C GLU A 192 29.68 -44.82 -11.36
N GLN A 193 30.33 -43.66 -11.30
CA GLN A 193 31.55 -43.45 -10.54
C GLN A 193 31.24 -43.36 -9.03
N PRO A 194 31.74 -44.28 -8.17
CA PRO A 194 31.57 -44.18 -6.73
C PRO A 194 32.63 -43.26 -6.09
N ILE A 195 32.37 -42.81 -4.87
CA ILE A 195 33.36 -42.17 -3.99
C ILE A 195 33.73 -43.16 -2.89
N GLU A 196 34.98 -43.64 -2.91
CA GLU A 196 35.43 -44.73 -2.03
C GLU A 196 36.67 -44.36 -1.20
N PHE A 197 36.63 -44.72 0.08
CA PHE A 197 37.79 -44.62 0.97
C PHE A 197 38.96 -45.46 0.46
N GLY A 198 40.11 -44.80 0.24
CA GLY A 198 41.32 -45.44 -0.29
C GLY A 198 41.39 -45.46 -1.82
N THR A 199 40.37 -44.95 -2.53
CA THR A 199 40.35 -44.80 -3.99
C THR A 199 40.42 -43.31 -4.36
N ASN A 200 39.28 -42.61 -4.35
CA ASN A 200 39.15 -41.21 -4.77
C ASN A 200 38.60 -40.29 -3.67
N LEU A 201 38.28 -40.82 -2.48
CA LEU A 201 37.93 -40.00 -1.31
C LEU A 201 39.19 -39.39 -0.67
N LEU A 202 39.28 -38.06 -0.67
CA LEU A 202 40.43 -37.29 -0.17
C LEU A 202 40.21 -36.78 1.27
N ASP A 203 39.01 -36.30 1.57
CA ASP A 203 38.66 -35.80 2.90
C ASP A 203 37.20 -36.11 3.23
N TYR A 204 36.94 -36.36 4.51
CA TYR A 204 35.64 -36.78 5.02
C TYR A 204 35.32 -35.99 6.28
N ALA A 205 34.34 -35.09 6.17
CA ALA A 205 33.74 -34.42 7.31
C ALA A 205 32.24 -34.75 7.35
N GLU A 206 31.85 -35.50 8.38
CA GLU A 206 30.45 -35.81 8.68
C GLU A 206 29.89 -34.76 9.65
N ASN A 207 29.06 -33.85 9.12
CA ASN A 207 28.27 -32.95 9.95
C ASN A 207 26.86 -33.52 10.05
N CYS A 208 26.59 -34.28 11.11
CA CYS A 208 25.23 -34.65 11.51
C CYS A 208 24.63 -33.49 12.30
N SER A 209 23.55 -32.89 11.80
CA SER A 209 22.69 -32.04 12.63
C SER A 209 21.40 -32.77 12.95
N ALA A 210 21.08 -32.85 14.24
CA ALA A 210 19.76 -33.28 14.72
C ALA A 210 18.82 -32.09 14.97
N GLU A 211 19.22 -30.86 14.58
CA GLU A 211 18.43 -29.65 14.80
C GLU A 211 17.08 -29.71 14.09
N ASP A 212 17.04 -30.37 12.93
CA ASP A 212 15.80 -30.52 12.15
C ASP A 212 15.06 -31.84 12.34
N LEU A 213 15.64 -32.78 13.08
CA LEU A 213 15.06 -34.11 13.35
C LEU A 213 13.69 -33.99 14.02
N ALA A 214 12.69 -34.70 13.50
CA ALA A 214 11.39 -34.87 14.14
C ALA A 214 10.96 -36.35 14.09
N THR A 215 10.73 -36.95 15.24
CA THR A 215 10.19 -38.32 15.34
C THR A 215 8.66 -38.32 15.51
N ALA A 216 8.09 -37.15 15.79
CA ALA A 216 6.65 -36.92 15.80
C ALA A 216 6.30 -35.51 15.29
N VAL A 217 5.17 -35.38 14.59
CA VAL A 217 4.65 -34.10 14.10
C VAL A 217 3.22 -33.88 14.58
N ILE A 218 2.91 -32.65 15.00
CA ILE A 218 1.55 -32.16 15.21
C ILE A 218 1.20 -31.31 13.97
N PRO A 219 0.44 -31.86 13.00
CA PRO A 219 0.06 -31.13 11.82
C PRO A 219 -1.15 -30.24 12.10
N LEU A 220 -1.02 -28.94 11.83
CA LEU A 220 -2.09 -27.95 11.90
C LEU A 220 -2.46 -27.50 10.49
N GLY A 221 -3.74 -27.46 10.17
CA GLY A 221 -4.27 -27.03 8.88
C GLY A 221 -4.76 -25.59 8.93
N ALA A 222 -5.77 -25.27 8.12
CA ALA A 222 -6.39 -23.95 8.08
C ALA A 222 -6.98 -23.56 9.45
N ARG A 223 -6.87 -22.27 9.79
CA ARG A 223 -7.48 -21.67 10.98
C ARG A 223 -9.01 -21.83 10.97
N LEU A 224 -9.59 -22.13 12.12
CA LEU A 224 -11.03 -22.25 12.32
C LEU A 224 -11.62 -20.91 12.80
N GLU A 225 -12.85 -20.61 12.36
CA GLU A 225 -13.56 -19.39 12.77
C GLU A 225 -13.90 -19.37 14.27
N GLU A 226 -14.19 -20.55 14.82
CA GLU A 226 -14.49 -20.74 16.23
C GLU A 226 -13.35 -21.50 16.92
N SER A 227 -12.91 -20.98 18.07
CA SER A 227 -11.95 -21.66 18.93
C SER A 227 -12.63 -22.25 20.16
N PRO A 228 -12.36 -23.52 20.51
CA PRO A 228 -12.90 -24.13 21.71
C PRO A 228 -12.27 -23.56 23.01
N ILE A 229 -11.21 -22.76 22.92
CA ILE A 229 -10.55 -22.11 24.06
C ILE A 229 -10.54 -20.59 23.83
N GLU A 230 -11.21 -19.86 24.73
CA GLU A 230 -11.29 -18.39 24.68
C GLU A 230 -9.88 -17.76 24.74
N GLY A 231 -9.55 -16.94 23.74
CA GLY A 231 -8.26 -16.26 23.62
C GLY A 231 -7.16 -17.04 22.89
N LEU A 232 -7.40 -18.28 22.46
CA LEU A 232 -6.48 -19.04 21.60
C LEU A 232 -7.07 -19.23 20.20
N GLU A 233 -6.20 -19.29 19.20
CA GLU A 233 -6.60 -19.60 17.83
C GLU A 233 -6.72 -21.12 17.67
N ALA A 234 -7.74 -21.58 16.93
CA ALA A 234 -7.95 -22.99 16.62
C ALA A 234 -7.65 -23.25 15.16
N TYR A 235 -7.19 -24.46 14.87
CA TYR A 235 -6.76 -24.88 13.54
C TYR A 235 -7.38 -26.24 13.23
N THR A 236 -7.57 -26.54 11.95
CA THR A 236 -7.92 -27.88 11.48
C THR A 236 -6.84 -28.84 11.99
N ASP A 237 -7.23 -29.93 12.65
CA ASP A 237 -6.30 -30.95 13.15
C ASP A 237 -6.61 -32.32 12.54
N ILE A 238 -5.82 -33.32 12.93
CA ILE A 238 -6.01 -34.71 12.47
C ILE A 238 -6.75 -35.59 13.48
N THR A 239 -7.16 -35.05 14.63
CA THR A 239 -7.72 -35.81 15.76
C THR A 239 -8.89 -36.69 15.32
N SER A 240 -9.77 -36.14 14.48
CA SER A 240 -10.96 -36.82 13.95
C SER A 240 -10.66 -37.99 12.99
N VAL A 241 -9.49 -37.99 12.35
CA VAL A 241 -9.08 -38.98 11.33
C VAL A 241 -7.88 -39.84 11.77
N ASN A 242 -7.45 -39.69 13.03
CA ASN A 242 -6.27 -40.35 13.56
C ASN A 242 -6.51 -40.96 14.96
N GLY A 243 -7.65 -41.63 15.13
CA GLY A 243 -7.93 -42.40 16.35
C GLY A 243 -8.04 -41.55 17.63
N GLY A 244 -8.38 -40.26 17.50
CA GLY A 244 -8.50 -39.34 18.63
C GLY A 244 -7.18 -38.70 19.06
N VAL A 245 -6.12 -38.78 18.25
CA VAL A 245 -4.79 -38.22 18.54
C VAL A 245 -4.40 -37.17 17.49
N ASP A 246 -3.88 -36.04 17.96
CA ASP A 246 -3.55 -34.84 17.15
C ASP A 246 -2.13 -34.88 16.54
N TYR A 247 -1.35 -35.93 16.79
CA TYR A 247 0.00 -36.09 16.27
C TYR A 247 0.22 -37.41 15.52
N LEU A 248 1.19 -37.37 14.62
CA LEU A 248 1.74 -38.52 13.92
C LEU A 248 3.14 -38.80 14.47
N TYR A 249 3.53 -40.07 14.47
CA TYR A 249 4.88 -40.48 14.87
C TYR A 249 5.30 -41.73 14.11
N ILE A 250 6.61 -41.94 13.99
CA ILE A 250 7.17 -43.16 13.42
C ILE A 250 7.75 -43.99 14.57
N PRO A 251 7.15 -45.14 14.92
CA PRO A 251 7.55 -45.95 16.07
C PRO A 251 9.05 -46.28 16.07
N GLU A 252 9.59 -46.64 14.92
CA GLU A 252 11.00 -47.01 14.73
C GLU A 252 11.94 -45.83 14.98
N ALA A 253 11.54 -44.62 14.56
CA ALA A 253 12.30 -43.40 14.80
C ALA A 253 12.24 -42.99 16.29
N VAL A 254 11.09 -43.15 16.94
CA VAL A 254 10.93 -42.88 18.38
C VAL A 254 11.72 -43.88 19.22
N GLU A 255 11.76 -45.16 18.84
CA GLU A 255 12.56 -46.18 19.53
C GLU A 255 14.06 -45.86 19.44
N ARG A 256 14.51 -45.35 18.30
CA ARG A 256 15.93 -45.02 18.04
C ARG A 256 16.38 -43.69 18.63
N TYR A 257 15.57 -42.64 18.50
CA TYR A 257 15.97 -41.26 18.80
C TYR A 257 15.17 -40.61 19.94
N GLY A 258 14.16 -41.29 20.47
CA GLY A 258 13.23 -40.73 21.45
C GLY A 258 12.17 -39.82 20.83
N TRP A 259 11.32 -39.22 21.68
CA TRP A 259 10.26 -38.31 21.23
C TRP A 259 10.82 -36.91 20.95
N VAL A 260 10.84 -36.52 19.69
CA VAL A 260 11.19 -35.17 19.20
C VAL A 260 10.00 -34.65 18.41
N ARG A 261 9.26 -33.70 18.98
CA ARG A 261 7.99 -33.19 18.45
C ARG A 261 8.20 -31.87 17.73
N LYS A 262 7.72 -31.76 16.50
CA LYS A 262 7.56 -30.47 15.80
C LYS A 262 6.09 -30.20 15.52
N VAL A 263 5.70 -28.92 15.61
CA VAL A 263 4.40 -28.44 15.11
C VAL A 263 4.66 -27.88 13.72
N VAL A 264 3.87 -28.33 12.74
CA VAL A 264 3.99 -27.86 11.36
C VAL A 264 2.62 -27.43 10.88
N THR A 265 2.55 -26.21 10.34
CA THR A 265 1.30 -25.61 9.90
C THR A 265 1.22 -25.58 8.37
N TRP A 266 0.10 -26.05 7.85
CA TRP A 266 -0.28 -25.99 6.44
C TRP A 266 -1.59 -25.22 6.33
N ASP A 267 -1.47 -23.90 6.32
CA ASP A 267 -2.60 -22.96 6.34
C ASP A 267 -3.60 -23.19 5.17
N ASP A 268 -3.15 -23.85 4.09
CA ASP A 268 -3.93 -24.18 2.89
C ASP A 268 -4.78 -25.47 3.01
N VAL A 269 -4.68 -26.21 4.12
CA VAL A 269 -5.33 -27.52 4.27
C VAL A 269 -6.50 -27.45 5.23
N THR A 270 -7.71 -27.40 4.67
CA THR A 270 -8.98 -27.37 5.43
C THR A 270 -9.53 -28.77 5.74
N ILE A 271 -8.97 -29.83 5.14
CA ILE A 271 -9.49 -31.21 5.25
C ILE A 271 -8.54 -32.05 6.13
N PRO A 272 -8.99 -32.57 7.29
CA PRO A 272 -8.18 -33.39 8.20
C PRO A 272 -7.48 -34.60 7.55
N ALA A 273 -8.13 -35.28 6.61
CA ALA A 273 -7.54 -36.43 5.91
C ALA A 273 -6.33 -36.04 5.02
N ASN A 274 -6.42 -34.89 4.34
CA ASN A 274 -5.31 -34.37 3.54
C ASN A 274 -4.17 -33.88 4.45
N LEU A 275 -4.51 -33.27 5.57
CA LEU A 275 -3.57 -32.79 6.58
C LEU A 275 -2.78 -33.96 7.18
N LYS A 276 -3.47 -35.06 7.49
CA LYS A 276 -2.85 -36.31 7.94
C LYS A 276 -1.83 -36.83 6.92
N LYS A 277 -2.22 -36.92 5.64
CA LYS A 277 -1.32 -37.38 4.57
C LYS A 277 -0.08 -36.49 4.42
N LYS A 278 -0.25 -35.17 4.41
CA LYS A 278 0.89 -34.21 4.37
C LYS A 278 1.79 -34.37 5.58
N GLY A 279 1.22 -34.56 6.77
CA GLY A 279 1.98 -34.81 8.00
C GLY A 279 2.77 -36.12 7.96
N GLU A 280 2.21 -37.20 7.40
CA GLU A 280 2.89 -38.49 7.22
C GLU A 280 4.05 -38.41 6.22
N GLU A 281 3.85 -37.70 5.09
CA GLU A 281 4.90 -37.45 4.09
C GLU A 281 6.02 -36.59 4.68
N TRP A 282 5.68 -35.48 5.34
CA TRP A 282 6.65 -34.61 5.99
C TRP A 282 7.49 -35.35 7.05
N LEU A 283 6.83 -36.17 7.88
CA LEU A 283 7.53 -36.91 8.92
C LEU A 283 8.47 -37.97 8.34
N LYS A 284 8.14 -38.57 7.19
CA LYS A 284 9.06 -39.49 6.49
C LYS A 284 10.36 -38.83 6.05
N ASP A 285 10.29 -37.56 5.66
CA ASP A 285 11.45 -36.80 5.17
C ASP A 285 12.27 -36.18 6.32
N ASN A 286 11.65 -35.91 7.48
CA ASN A 286 12.26 -35.20 8.61
C ASN A 286 12.60 -36.11 9.81
N GLN A 287 12.42 -37.43 9.69
CA GLN A 287 12.80 -38.43 10.72
C GLN A 287 14.29 -38.79 10.74
N TYR A 288 15.06 -38.25 9.79
CA TYR A 288 16.49 -38.53 9.66
C TYR A 288 17.30 -37.33 10.14
N GLU A 289 18.47 -37.57 10.73
CA GLU A 289 19.46 -36.50 10.95
C GLU A 289 19.78 -35.87 9.59
N SER A 290 19.82 -34.54 9.53
CA SER A 290 20.32 -33.87 8.33
C SER A 290 21.81 -34.14 8.25
N LEU A 291 22.15 -35.04 7.33
CA LEU A 291 23.51 -35.43 7.06
C LEU A 291 24.02 -34.55 5.92
N VAL A 292 24.86 -33.57 6.25
CA VAL A 292 25.67 -32.90 5.25
C VAL A 292 27.05 -33.55 5.29
N LEU A 293 27.35 -34.29 4.24
CA LEU A 293 28.65 -34.91 4.06
C LEU A 293 29.50 -33.98 3.18
N GLU A 294 30.40 -33.25 3.83
CA GLU A 294 31.46 -32.57 3.10
C GLU A 294 32.52 -33.63 2.75
N LEU A 295 32.42 -34.15 1.53
CA LEU A 295 33.28 -35.20 0.99
C LEU A 295 34.17 -34.60 -0.09
N THR A 296 35.42 -34.32 0.25
CA THR A 296 36.37 -33.95 -0.81
C THR A 296 36.76 -35.22 -1.55
N ALA A 297 36.46 -35.30 -2.84
CA ALA A 297 36.79 -36.44 -3.67
C ALA A 297 37.35 -36.00 -5.03
N LEU A 298 38.29 -36.78 -5.54
CA LEU A 298 38.86 -36.59 -6.87
C LEU A 298 37.89 -37.13 -7.93
N ASP A 299 37.60 -36.34 -8.95
CA ASP A 299 36.87 -36.83 -10.13
C ASP A 299 37.83 -37.64 -11.01
N LEU A 300 37.68 -38.96 -11.03
CA LEU A 300 38.55 -39.85 -11.81
C LEU A 300 38.39 -39.65 -13.31
N SER A 301 37.29 -39.02 -13.78
CA SER A 301 37.14 -38.66 -15.19
C SER A 301 38.19 -37.66 -15.69
N ASP A 302 38.84 -36.93 -14.76
CA ASP A 302 39.96 -36.05 -15.09
C ASP A 302 41.27 -36.84 -15.34
N LEU A 303 41.34 -38.10 -14.91
CA LEU A 303 42.49 -39.00 -15.08
C LEU A 303 42.30 -40.00 -16.21
N ASP A 304 41.09 -40.54 -16.37
CA ASP A 304 40.75 -41.56 -17.37
C ASP A 304 39.32 -41.34 -17.88
N SER A 305 39.17 -41.29 -19.20
CA SER A 305 37.90 -41.06 -19.89
C SER A 305 36.88 -42.20 -19.71
N ASP A 306 37.32 -43.35 -19.22
CA ASP A 306 36.43 -44.48 -18.91
C ASP A 306 35.55 -44.22 -17.67
N TYR A 307 35.88 -43.23 -16.84
CA TYR A 307 35.06 -42.82 -15.69
C TYR A 307 34.04 -41.75 -16.07
N GLU A 308 32.82 -41.91 -15.55
CA GLU A 308 31.76 -40.92 -15.71
C GLU A 308 32.00 -39.69 -14.82
N ALA A 309 32.04 -38.50 -15.42
CA ALA A 309 32.22 -37.24 -14.71
C ALA A 309 31.03 -36.89 -13.80
N PHE A 310 31.32 -36.32 -12.63
CA PHE A 310 30.29 -35.87 -11.71
C PHE A 310 29.58 -34.61 -12.24
N ALA A 311 28.27 -34.51 -12.04
CA ALA A 311 27.50 -33.28 -12.26
C ALA A 311 26.56 -32.96 -11.09
N LEU A 312 26.19 -31.68 -10.97
CA LEU A 312 25.23 -31.24 -9.96
C LEU A 312 23.92 -32.03 -10.02
N GLY A 313 23.45 -32.44 -8.85
CA GLY A 313 22.23 -33.23 -8.66
C GLY A 313 22.37 -34.71 -9.03
N ASP A 314 23.53 -35.17 -9.54
CA ASP A 314 23.76 -36.59 -9.73
C ASP A 314 23.77 -37.30 -8.38
N THR A 315 23.17 -38.48 -8.33
CA THR A 315 23.18 -39.36 -7.15
C THR A 315 24.43 -40.22 -7.19
N VAL A 316 25.30 -40.05 -6.21
CA VAL A 316 26.61 -40.71 -6.13
C VAL A 316 26.62 -41.67 -4.95
N HIS A 317 27.14 -42.88 -5.17
CA HIS A 317 27.39 -43.84 -4.11
C HIS A 317 28.69 -43.48 -3.38
N ALA A 318 28.61 -43.22 -2.07
CA ALA A 318 29.75 -42.90 -1.23
C ALA A 318 29.94 -44.00 -0.16
N SER A 319 31.12 -44.62 -0.16
CA SER A 319 31.48 -45.70 0.76
C SER A 319 32.80 -45.40 1.49
N ALA A 320 32.74 -45.35 2.82
CA ALA A 320 33.90 -45.24 3.68
C ALA A 320 33.81 -46.29 4.79
N TRP A 321 34.21 -47.51 4.43
CA TRP A 321 34.14 -48.70 5.30
C TRP A 321 34.72 -48.49 6.72
N PRO A 322 35.84 -47.77 6.96
CA PRO A 322 36.39 -47.60 8.31
C PRO A 322 35.48 -46.78 9.23
N TYR A 323 34.57 -46.00 8.66
CA TYR A 323 33.64 -45.12 9.35
C TYR A 323 32.19 -45.62 9.28
N GLY A 324 31.93 -46.76 8.64
CA GLY A 324 30.59 -47.36 8.53
C GLY A 324 29.64 -46.63 7.58
N MET A 325 30.16 -45.75 6.71
CA MET A 325 29.38 -45.05 5.70
C MET A 325 29.29 -45.89 4.42
N ASP A 326 28.06 -46.18 3.96
CA ASP A 326 27.78 -46.85 2.69
C ASP A 326 26.39 -46.43 2.20
N ARG A 327 26.32 -45.30 1.48
CA ARG A 327 25.05 -44.63 1.15
C ARG A 327 25.16 -43.82 -0.14
N THR A 328 24.01 -43.51 -0.73
CA THR A 328 23.91 -42.63 -1.90
C THR A 328 23.48 -41.23 -1.51
N PHE A 329 24.11 -40.22 -2.12
CA PHE A 329 23.80 -38.82 -1.88
C PHE A 329 23.81 -38.02 -3.19
N PRO A 330 22.96 -37.00 -3.33
CA PRO A 330 23.04 -36.10 -4.47
C PRO A 330 24.24 -35.14 -4.32
N VAL A 331 24.87 -34.79 -5.45
CA VAL A 331 25.88 -33.71 -5.51
C VAL A 331 25.20 -32.36 -5.31
N GLN A 332 25.48 -31.71 -4.18
CA GLN A 332 24.89 -30.43 -3.79
C GLN A 332 25.74 -29.23 -4.22
N GLU A 333 27.06 -29.37 -4.23
CA GLU A 333 27.96 -28.30 -4.65
C GLU A 333 29.22 -28.91 -5.27
N MET A 334 29.76 -28.25 -6.29
CA MET A 334 31.08 -28.53 -6.84
C MET A 334 31.92 -27.26 -6.71
N THR A 335 33.09 -27.35 -6.10
CA THR A 335 34.12 -26.30 -6.15
C THR A 335 35.24 -26.77 -7.05
N ILE A 336 35.49 -26.04 -8.13
CA ILE A 336 36.46 -26.38 -9.17
C ILE A 336 37.56 -25.31 -9.17
N TYR A 337 38.80 -25.74 -9.02
CA TYR A 337 39.99 -24.89 -9.18
C TYR A 337 40.57 -25.15 -10.57
N LEU A 338 40.42 -24.21 -11.50
CA LEU A 338 40.68 -24.48 -12.93
C LEU A 338 42.15 -24.85 -13.20
N GLN A 339 43.09 -24.30 -12.42
CA GLN A 339 44.52 -24.58 -12.54
C GLN A 339 45.02 -25.71 -11.60
N GLU A 340 44.24 -26.07 -10.58
CA GLU A 340 44.61 -27.03 -9.53
C GLU A 340 43.49 -28.09 -9.36
N PRO A 341 43.24 -28.95 -10.36
CA PRO A 341 42.11 -29.89 -10.33
C PRO A 341 42.18 -30.89 -9.18
N ASP A 342 43.36 -31.15 -8.61
CA ASP A 342 43.57 -31.97 -7.41
C ASP A 342 42.98 -31.34 -6.14
N ARG A 343 42.67 -30.03 -6.17
CA ARG A 343 41.97 -29.31 -5.09
C ARG A 343 40.45 -29.28 -5.27
N ASN A 344 39.91 -29.82 -6.37
CA ASN A 344 38.46 -29.86 -6.61
C ASN A 344 37.74 -30.51 -5.43
N ARG A 345 36.58 -29.96 -5.07
CA ARG A 345 35.77 -30.44 -3.93
C ARG A 345 34.35 -30.72 -4.38
N LEU A 346 33.79 -31.79 -3.84
CA LEU A 346 32.39 -32.11 -3.96
C LEU A 346 31.75 -31.94 -2.58
N THR A 347 30.52 -31.46 -2.55
CA THR A 347 29.70 -31.51 -1.34
C THR A 347 28.49 -32.37 -1.64
N LEU A 348 28.30 -33.43 -0.84
CA LEU A 348 27.15 -34.31 -0.97
C LEU A 348 26.22 -34.10 0.23
N GLY A 349 24.92 -34.25 0.05
CA GLY A 349 24.02 -34.17 1.20
C GLY A 349 22.56 -34.10 0.81
N THR A 350 21.68 -34.24 1.79
CA THR A 350 20.23 -34.20 1.58
C THR A 350 19.62 -32.81 1.84
N THR A 351 20.40 -31.86 2.38
CA THR A 351 19.92 -30.52 2.75
C THR A 351 20.39 -29.45 1.76
N ILE A 352 19.46 -28.60 1.32
CA ILE A 352 19.70 -27.48 0.39
C ILE A 352 20.46 -26.36 1.14
N ARG A 353 21.73 -26.12 0.79
CA ARG A 353 22.47 -24.92 1.25
C ARG A 353 22.22 -23.75 0.29
N LYS A 354 21.72 -22.62 0.80
CA LYS A 354 21.49 -21.37 0.04
C LYS A 354 22.59 -20.36 0.41
N ASN A 355 23.56 -20.11 -0.48
CA ASN A 355 24.81 -19.45 -0.08
C ASN A 355 24.97 -17.99 -0.58
N TYR A 356 24.47 -17.61 -1.77
CA TYR A 356 24.74 -16.26 -2.32
C TYR A 356 23.50 -15.35 -2.39
N THR A 357 22.40 -15.88 -2.88
CA THR A 357 21.09 -15.20 -3.00
C THR A 357 20.42 -14.93 -1.65
N SER A 358 20.91 -15.58 -0.57
CA SER A 358 20.49 -15.35 0.81
C SER A 358 21.03 -14.05 1.41
N GLN A 359 22.17 -13.51 0.93
CA GLN A 359 22.72 -12.23 1.41
C GLN A 359 21.87 -11.01 1.04
N MET A 360 20.96 -11.14 0.06
CA MET A 360 20.06 -10.06 -0.38
C MET A 360 18.73 -10.02 0.40
N LYS A 361 18.50 -10.93 1.37
CA LYS A 361 17.21 -11.12 2.06
C LYS A 361 16.84 -10.13 3.17
N ASP A 362 17.73 -9.20 3.55
CA ASP A 362 17.53 -8.38 4.76
C ASP A 362 16.69 -7.09 4.57
N SER A 363 15.94 -6.95 3.49
CA SER A 363 15.12 -5.75 3.26
C SER A 363 13.79 -6.06 2.59
N ASN A 364 12.83 -6.52 3.42
CA ASN A 364 11.38 -6.27 3.36
C ASN A 364 10.57 -7.55 3.58
N LYS A 365 10.03 -7.70 4.79
CA LYS A 365 8.97 -8.66 5.08
C LYS A 365 7.85 -7.95 5.84
N LYS A 366 6.63 -7.98 5.28
CA LYS A 366 5.38 -8.28 6.01
C LYS A 366 4.13 -8.17 5.12
N VAL A 367 3.34 -9.26 5.14
CA VAL A 367 1.86 -9.34 5.12
C VAL A 367 1.20 -9.04 3.76
N SER A 368 0.18 -9.73 3.24
CA SER A 368 -0.82 -10.74 3.67
C SER A 368 -1.20 -11.60 2.43
N THR A 369 -2.07 -12.61 2.54
CA THR A 369 -3.42 -12.65 1.90
C THR A 369 -4.16 -13.96 2.21
N GLU A 370 -5.48 -13.85 2.47
CA GLU A 370 -6.50 -14.90 2.61
C GLU A 370 -7.41 -15.01 1.36
N LEU A 371 -7.99 -16.21 1.19
CA LEU A 371 -9.24 -16.67 0.55
C LEU A 371 -9.49 -16.73 -0.99
N ASP A 372 -9.62 -18.00 -1.45
CA ASP A 372 -10.69 -18.70 -2.20
C ASP A 372 -11.15 -18.38 -3.66
N ASN A 373 -10.78 -19.32 -4.55
CA ASN A 373 -11.53 -20.12 -5.54
C ASN A 373 -12.81 -19.59 -6.27
N VAL A 374 -12.77 -19.55 -7.62
CA VAL A 374 -13.58 -20.36 -8.60
C VAL A 374 -13.42 -19.90 -10.09
N ARG A 375 -13.13 -20.88 -10.98
CA ARG A 375 -13.37 -21.08 -12.45
C ARG A 375 -12.63 -20.34 -13.61
N GLN A 376 -11.81 -21.15 -14.33
CA GLN A 376 -11.56 -21.39 -15.80
C GLN A 376 -11.51 -20.22 -16.83
N THR A 377 -10.68 -20.20 -17.89
CA THR A 377 -10.55 -21.21 -19.00
C THR A 377 -9.37 -20.91 -19.98
N THR A 378 -8.99 -21.93 -20.77
CA THR A 378 -8.37 -21.95 -22.14
C THR A 378 -6.85 -21.83 -22.34
N SER A 379 -6.06 -21.17 -21.48
CA SER A 379 -4.59 -21.06 -21.71
C SER A 379 -3.80 -22.34 -21.35
N TRP A 380 -4.25 -23.10 -20.36
CA TRP A 380 -3.48 -24.21 -19.78
C TRP A 380 -3.26 -25.41 -20.72
N MET A 381 -4.11 -25.59 -21.74
CA MET A 381 -4.04 -26.74 -22.65
C MET A 381 -2.82 -26.67 -23.56
N GLN A 382 -2.50 -25.49 -24.09
CA GLN A 382 -1.28 -25.29 -24.87
C GLN A 382 -0.05 -25.46 -24.00
N SER A 383 -0.04 -24.90 -22.79
CA SER A 383 1.06 -25.07 -21.84
C SER A 383 1.28 -26.53 -21.43
N ALA A 384 0.22 -27.34 -21.32
CA ALA A 384 0.34 -28.77 -21.05
C ALA A 384 0.97 -29.55 -22.22
N ILE A 385 0.63 -29.19 -23.46
CA ILE A 385 1.23 -29.75 -24.68
C ILE A 385 2.70 -29.35 -24.78
N ASP A 386 3.02 -28.07 -24.54
CA ASP A 386 4.39 -27.57 -24.61
C ASP A 386 5.26 -28.19 -23.51
N ASN A 387 4.71 -28.38 -22.30
CA ASN A 387 5.40 -29.07 -21.21
C ASN A 387 5.70 -30.52 -21.56
N ALA A 388 4.70 -31.26 -22.09
CA ALA A 388 4.89 -32.63 -22.53
C ALA A 388 5.95 -32.71 -23.64
N THR A 389 5.95 -31.77 -24.59
CA THR A 389 6.95 -31.70 -25.66
C THR A 389 8.35 -31.44 -25.11
N ALA A 390 8.51 -30.54 -24.14
CA ALA A 390 9.78 -30.28 -23.48
C ALA A 390 10.30 -31.49 -22.69
N MET A 391 9.41 -32.20 -21.98
CA MET A 391 9.75 -33.45 -21.27
C MET A 391 10.24 -34.54 -22.23
N MET A 392 9.66 -34.64 -23.43
CA MET A 392 10.03 -35.64 -24.42
C MET A 392 11.33 -35.31 -25.16
N THR A 393 11.69 -34.03 -25.28
CA THR A 393 12.83 -33.57 -26.10
C THR A 393 14.07 -33.18 -25.27
N GLY A 394 13.93 -32.94 -23.96
CA GLY A 394 15.00 -32.47 -23.09
C GLY A 394 15.44 -33.42 -21.97
N SER A 395 15.07 -34.71 -22.03
CA SER A 395 15.45 -35.70 -21.01
C SER A 395 16.93 -36.07 -21.09
N LYS A 396 17.59 -36.23 -19.92
CA LYS A 396 19.02 -36.63 -19.81
C LYS A 396 19.21 -38.17 -19.89
N GLY A 397 18.46 -38.83 -20.79
CA GLY A 397 18.52 -40.28 -20.98
C GLY A 397 17.73 -41.10 -19.96
N GLY A 398 17.91 -42.42 -19.99
CA GLY A 398 17.25 -43.40 -19.14
C GLY A 398 17.75 -44.82 -19.47
N TYR A 399 17.34 -45.81 -18.68
CA TYR A 399 17.80 -47.19 -18.83
C TYR A 399 16.71 -48.04 -19.50
N LYS A 400 17.14 -49.05 -20.28
CA LYS A 400 16.25 -49.97 -20.97
C LYS A 400 16.71 -51.41 -20.77
N ILE A 401 15.82 -52.25 -20.23
CA ILE A 401 16.02 -53.69 -20.16
C ILE A 401 14.96 -54.38 -21.03
N SER A 402 15.39 -55.38 -21.79
CA SER A 402 14.49 -56.34 -22.46
C SER A 402 14.58 -57.66 -21.73
N GLU A 403 13.44 -58.18 -21.30
CA GLU A 403 13.36 -59.49 -20.67
C GLU A 403 12.77 -60.51 -21.63
N TYR A 404 13.34 -61.72 -21.58
CA TYR A 404 12.94 -62.86 -22.39
C TYR A 404 12.66 -64.06 -21.48
N ASP A 405 11.79 -64.97 -21.90
CA ASP A 405 11.56 -66.24 -21.20
C ASP A 405 12.71 -67.23 -21.43
N GLU A 406 12.61 -68.41 -20.80
CA GLU A 406 13.61 -69.49 -20.91
C GLU A 406 13.80 -70.00 -22.36
N ASP A 407 12.81 -69.81 -23.22
CA ASP A 407 12.83 -70.18 -24.64
C ASP A 407 13.32 -69.02 -25.55
N GLY A 408 13.72 -67.88 -24.96
CA GLY A 408 14.18 -66.70 -25.68
C GLY A 408 13.07 -65.85 -26.31
N ARG A 409 11.81 -66.02 -25.91
CA ARG A 409 10.69 -65.18 -26.38
C ARG A 409 10.62 -63.90 -25.58
N TRP A 410 10.37 -62.80 -26.27
CA TRP A 410 10.24 -61.49 -25.63
C TRP A 410 9.05 -61.45 -24.67
N LEU A 411 9.31 -61.11 -23.42
CA LEU A 411 8.29 -60.93 -22.39
C LEU A 411 7.85 -59.48 -22.30
N ARG A 412 8.83 -58.57 -22.15
CA ARG A 412 8.60 -57.14 -21.97
C ARG A 412 9.85 -56.31 -22.19
N ASP A 413 9.64 -55.05 -22.51
CA ASP A 413 10.62 -53.99 -22.37
C ASP A 413 10.27 -53.12 -21.17
N LEU A 414 11.28 -52.78 -20.38
CA LEU A 414 11.20 -51.85 -19.26
C LEU A 414 12.07 -50.63 -19.58
N TYR A 415 11.44 -49.45 -19.64
CA TYR A 415 12.11 -48.16 -19.75
C TYR A 415 12.02 -47.47 -18.39
N MET A 416 13.16 -47.10 -17.82
CA MET A 416 13.23 -46.79 -16.38
C MET A 416 14.29 -45.74 -16.02
N ASN A 417 14.16 -45.21 -14.80
CA ASN A 417 15.04 -44.17 -14.25
C ASN A 417 16.23 -44.71 -13.42
N ALA A 418 16.43 -46.02 -13.34
CA ALA A 418 17.54 -46.66 -12.63
C ALA A 418 18.13 -47.80 -13.48
N PRO A 419 19.42 -48.15 -13.31
CA PRO A 419 20.07 -49.19 -14.11
C PRO A 419 19.47 -50.59 -13.91
N ASN A 420 19.03 -50.90 -12.69
CA ASN A 420 18.37 -52.16 -12.35
C ASN A 420 16.87 -51.93 -12.15
N LYS A 421 16.06 -52.95 -12.48
CA LYS A 421 14.59 -52.85 -12.39
C LYS A 421 14.09 -52.77 -10.94
N GLU A 422 14.81 -53.37 -10.00
CA GLU A 422 14.48 -53.40 -8.58
C GLU A 422 14.59 -52.01 -7.93
N ASP A 423 15.51 -51.17 -8.42
CA ASP A 423 15.75 -49.82 -7.92
C ASP A 423 14.93 -48.76 -8.66
N ALA A 424 14.26 -49.15 -9.75
CA ALA A 424 13.48 -48.24 -10.57
C ALA A 424 12.15 -47.88 -9.89
N SER A 425 11.86 -46.58 -9.82
CA SER A 425 10.59 -46.07 -9.29
C SER A 425 9.66 -45.57 -10.39
N LYS A 426 10.20 -45.07 -11.51
CA LYS A 426 9.44 -44.66 -12.70
C LYS A 426 9.69 -45.65 -13.82
N VAL A 427 8.66 -46.42 -14.20
CA VAL A 427 8.77 -47.49 -15.20
C VAL A 427 7.68 -47.36 -16.25
N MET A 428 8.09 -47.29 -17.53
CA MET A 428 7.22 -47.60 -18.65
C MET A 428 7.47 -49.04 -19.07
N GLN A 429 6.46 -49.89 -18.92
CA GLN A 429 6.51 -51.27 -19.36
C GLN A 429 5.75 -51.42 -20.68
N ILE A 430 6.37 -52.10 -21.65
CA ILE A 430 5.72 -52.53 -22.88
C ILE A 430 5.76 -54.05 -22.91
N ASN A 431 4.61 -54.71 -23.07
CA ASN A 431 4.51 -56.17 -23.23
C ASN A 431 3.37 -56.53 -24.20
N MET A 432 3.12 -57.83 -24.40
CA MET A 432 2.04 -58.31 -25.30
C MET A 432 0.64 -57.80 -24.91
N ASN A 433 0.43 -57.41 -23.65
CA ASN A 433 -0.86 -56.96 -23.14
C ASN A 433 -1.07 -55.45 -23.27
N GLY A 434 -0.03 -54.68 -23.58
CA GLY A 434 -0.12 -53.23 -23.80
C GLY A 434 1.06 -52.43 -23.29
N ILE A 435 0.82 -51.13 -23.06
CA ILE A 435 1.77 -50.17 -22.51
C ILE A 435 1.25 -49.68 -21.17
N GLY A 436 2.06 -49.75 -20.12
CA GLY A 436 1.72 -49.31 -18.77
C GLY A 436 2.76 -48.37 -18.20
N PHE A 437 2.30 -47.41 -17.39
CA PHE A 437 3.16 -46.48 -16.67
C PHE A 437 2.99 -46.68 -15.16
N SER A 438 4.09 -46.96 -14.46
CA SER A 438 4.16 -47.12 -13.01
C SER A 438 5.04 -46.05 -12.38
N ARG A 439 4.62 -45.55 -11.21
CA ARG A 439 5.36 -44.59 -10.36
C ARG A 439 5.89 -45.23 -9.08
N THR A 440 5.73 -46.54 -8.94
CA THR A 440 6.12 -47.33 -7.76
C THR A 440 7.01 -48.53 -8.15
N GLY A 441 7.63 -48.47 -9.34
CA GLY A 441 8.49 -49.53 -9.87
C GLY A 441 7.79 -50.56 -10.73
N PHE A 442 8.55 -51.54 -11.23
CA PHE A 442 8.09 -52.45 -12.30
C PHE A 442 6.99 -53.44 -11.89
N GLU A 443 6.83 -53.69 -10.59
CA GLU A 443 5.74 -54.52 -10.04
C GLU A 443 4.38 -53.78 -10.08
N GLY A 444 4.36 -52.48 -10.37
CA GLY A 444 3.15 -51.67 -10.42
C GLY A 444 2.74 -51.11 -9.04
N PRO A 445 1.47 -50.66 -8.88
CA PRO A 445 0.37 -50.77 -9.84
C PRO A 445 0.52 -49.85 -11.07
N TYR A 446 0.00 -50.32 -12.22
CA TYR A 446 -0.04 -49.57 -13.49
C TYR A 446 -1.37 -48.83 -13.64
N LEU A 447 -1.47 -47.69 -12.96
CA LEU A 447 -2.72 -46.90 -12.86
C LEU A 447 -3.01 -46.06 -14.13
N ASN A 448 -2.03 -45.94 -15.02
CA ASN A 448 -2.20 -45.42 -16.37
C ASN A 448 -1.69 -46.47 -17.35
N ALA A 449 -2.57 -47.01 -18.18
CA ALA A 449 -2.24 -48.07 -19.12
C ALA A 449 -3.13 -48.03 -20.36
N TRP A 450 -2.56 -48.42 -21.49
CA TRP A 450 -3.32 -48.73 -22.69
C TRP A 450 -3.16 -50.22 -22.98
N THR A 451 -4.24 -50.97 -22.76
CA THR A 451 -4.25 -52.41 -23.00
C THR A 451 -4.55 -52.71 -24.47
N ILE A 452 -4.04 -53.84 -24.94
CA ILE A 452 -4.11 -54.23 -26.36
C ILE A 452 -5.55 -54.47 -26.86
N ASP A 453 -6.49 -54.77 -25.95
CA ASP A 453 -7.92 -54.89 -26.22
C ASP A 453 -8.64 -53.52 -26.32
N GLY A 454 -7.89 -52.42 -26.24
CA GLY A 454 -8.36 -51.06 -26.49
C GLY A 454 -8.86 -50.31 -25.26
N VAL A 455 -8.73 -50.88 -24.06
CA VAL A 455 -9.09 -50.19 -22.83
C VAL A 455 -7.99 -49.20 -22.44
N PHE A 456 -8.38 -47.93 -22.28
CA PHE A 456 -7.53 -46.91 -21.70
C PHE A 456 -7.89 -46.77 -20.21
N VAL A 457 -6.97 -47.18 -19.34
CA VAL A 457 -7.04 -46.97 -17.90
C VAL A 457 -6.28 -45.70 -17.61
N GLY A 458 -6.95 -44.68 -17.09
CA GLY A 458 -6.33 -43.43 -16.68
C GLY A 458 -6.88 -43.01 -15.33
N GLU A 459 -6.08 -43.16 -14.27
CA GLU A 459 -6.42 -42.68 -12.93
C GLU A 459 -6.68 -41.16 -12.92
N PHE A 460 -5.94 -40.42 -13.75
CA PHE A 460 -6.14 -38.99 -13.96
C PHE A 460 -6.16 -38.66 -15.45
N ILE A 461 -7.31 -38.18 -15.94
CA ILE A 461 -7.42 -37.53 -17.24
C ILE A 461 -7.54 -36.03 -16.98
N LYS A 462 -6.62 -35.25 -17.53
CA LYS A 462 -6.55 -33.80 -17.27
C LYS A 462 -7.88 -33.12 -17.65
N ALA A 463 -8.42 -32.26 -16.78
CA ALA A 463 -9.75 -31.68 -16.95
C ALA A 463 -9.89 -30.95 -18.31
N ASN A 464 -11.04 -31.07 -18.99
CA ASN A 464 -11.31 -30.57 -20.36
C ASN A 464 -10.44 -31.11 -21.51
N THR A 465 -9.65 -32.18 -21.35
CA THR A 465 -9.05 -32.88 -22.51
C THR A 465 -10.04 -33.83 -23.22
N VAL A 466 -11.19 -34.08 -22.61
CA VAL A 466 -12.30 -34.86 -23.19
C VAL A 466 -13.40 -33.90 -23.63
N THR A 467 -13.63 -33.79 -24.94
CA THR A 467 -14.73 -32.99 -25.48
C THR A 467 -16.07 -33.68 -25.20
N ALA A 468 -17.13 -32.91 -24.99
CA ALA A 468 -18.46 -33.43 -24.63
C ALA A 468 -19.06 -34.39 -25.67
N GLU A 469 -18.58 -34.36 -26.92
CA GLU A 469 -18.94 -35.31 -28.00
C GLU A 469 -18.40 -36.73 -27.75
N LYS A 470 -17.43 -36.88 -26.84
CA LYS A 470 -16.80 -38.16 -26.46
C LYS A 470 -17.36 -38.75 -25.15
N LEU A 471 -18.33 -38.10 -24.51
CA LEU A 471 -18.99 -38.55 -23.29
C LEU A 471 -20.39 -39.11 -23.61
N SER A 472 -20.81 -40.16 -22.90
CA SER A 472 -22.15 -40.75 -23.09
C SER A 472 -23.26 -39.74 -22.80
N VAL A 473 -24.39 -39.88 -23.50
CA VAL A 473 -25.59 -39.04 -23.32
C VAL A 473 -26.06 -39.04 -21.86
N GLU A 474 -26.04 -40.20 -21.21
CA GLU A 474 -26.44 -40.38 -19.81
C GLU A 474 -25.60 -39.57 -18.82
N TYR A 475 -24.29 -39.45 -19.06
CA TYR A 475 -23.41 -38.67 -18.19
C TYR A 475 -23.62 -37.16 -18.37
N ARG A 476 -23.94 -36.72 -19.60
CA ARG A 476 -24.26 -35.31 -19.88
C ARG A 476 -25.55 -34.89 -19.18
N GLU A 477 -26.55 -35.76 -19.17
CA GLU A 477 -27.84 -35.48 -18.50
C GLU A 477 -27.68 -35.42 -16.98
N SER A 478 -26.96 -36.37 -16.36
CA SER A 478 -26.77 -36.39 -14.90
C SER A 478 -26.02 -35.15 -14.38
N VAL A 479 -24.97 -34.72 -15.10
CA VAL A 479 -24.21 -33.51 -14.72
C VAL A 479 -25.08 -32.26 -14.86
N ASN A 480 -25.92 -32.19 -15.89
CA ASN A 480 -26.78 -31.03 -16.12
C ASN A 480 -27.87 -30.92 -15.02
N GLU A 481 -28.45 -32.04 -14.59
CA GLU A 481 -29.38 -32.07 -13.45
C GLU A 481 -28.71 -31.61 -12.15
N GLU A 482 -27.47 -32.07 -11.88
CA GLU A 482 -26.73 -31.67 -10.68
C GLU A 482 -26.38 -30.17 -10.69
N ILE A 483 -25.96 -29.64 -11.85
CA ILE A 483 -25.67 -28.21 -12.02
C ILE A 483 -26.92 -27.36 -11.77
N VAL A 484 -28.06 -27.75 -12.35
CA VAL A 484 -29.33 -27.03 -12.19
C VAL A 484 -29.79 -27.07 -10.73
N SER A 485 -29.64 -28.21 -10.05
CA SER A 485 -29.95 -28.36 -8.62
C SER A 485 -29.10 -27.42 -7.76
N LYS A 486 -27.77 -27.41 -7.94
CA LYS A 486 -26.85 -26.52 -7.22
C LYS A 486 -27.13 -25.03 -7.50
N PHE A 487 -27.49 -24.69 -8.74
CA PHE A 487 -27.83 -23.32 -9.11
C PHE A 487 -29.12 -22.86 -8.42
N ASN A 488 -30.12 -23.72 -8.32
CA ASN A 488 -31.37 -23.41 -7.62
C ASN A 488 -31.14 -23.22 -6.11
N VAL A 489 -30.35 -24.09 -5.47
CA VAL A 489 -29.99 -23.93 -4.04
C VAL A 489 -29.27 -22.59 -3.79
N ALA A 490 -28.29 -22.23 -4.63
CA ALA A 490 -27.59 -20.96 -4.51
C ALA A 490 -28.52 -19.76 -4.73
N LYS A 491 -29.41 -19.83 -5.73
CA LYS A 491 -30.42 -18.80 -5.98
C LYS A 491 -31.35 -18.63 -4.78
N ASP A 492 -31.78 -19.71 -4.15
CA ASP A 492 -32.67 -19.68 -2.99
C ASP A 492 -31.98 -19.09 -1.75
N LEU A 493 -30.71 -19.46 -1.51
CA LEU A 493 -29.88 -18.88 -0.45
C LEU A 493 -29.65 -17.38 -0.65
N ILE A 494 -29.30 -16.95 -1.86
CA ILE A 494 -29.14 -15.53 -2.20
C ILE A 494 -30.46 -14.79 -2.03
N SER A 495 -31.58 -15.38 -2.47
CA SER A 495 -32.90 -14.76 -2.33
C SER A 495 -33.31 -14.63 -0.87
N ALA A 496 -33.02 -15.64 -0.04
CA ALA A 496 -33.25 -15.61 1.40
C ALA A 496 -32.40 -14.53 2.08
N GLU A 497 -31.13 -14.41 1.69
CA GLU A 497 -30.19 -13.42 2.23
C GLU A 497 -30.58 -11.99 1.83
N VAL A 498 -31.00 -11.76 0.58
CA VAL A 498 -31.55 -10.48 0.13
C VAL A 498 -32.82 -10.13 0.90
N THR A 499 -33.71 -11.11 1.13
CA THR A 499 -34.93 -10.90 1.94
C THR A 499 -34.59 -10.53 3.39
N ARG A 500 -33.58 -11.20 3.98
CA ARG A 500 -33.07 -10.89 5.33
C ARG A 500 -32.49 -9.48 5.40
N ALA A 501 -31.64 -9.11 4.44
CA ALA A 501 -31.03 -7.78 4.36
C ALA A 501 -32.08 -6.67 4.18
N GLN A 502 -33.09 -6.89 3.33
CA GLN A 502 -34.22 -5.97 3.19
C GLN A 502 -35.04 -5.85 4.48
N GLY A 503 -35.24 -6.95 5.21
CA GLY A 503 -35.89 -6.94 6.52
C GLY A 503 -35.11 -6.10 7.55
N VAL A 504 -33.80 -6.28 7.61
CA VAL A 504 -32.89 -5.47 8.46
C VAL A 504 -32.90 -4.00 8.05
N GLU A 505 -32.95 -3.70 6.75
CA GLU A 505 -33.06 -2.32 6.25
C GLU A 505 -34.38 -1.67 6.67
N VAL A 506 -35.50 -2.41 6.62
CA VAL A 506 -36.80 -1.94 7.10
C VAL A 506 -36.80 -1.71 8.61
N GLU A 507 -36.19 -2.61 9.41
CA GLU A 507 -36.03 -2.41 10.85
C GLU A 507 -35.11 -1.23 11.19
N LEU A 508 -34.03 -1.04 10.44
CA LEU A 508 -33.11 0.09 10.61
C LEU A 508 -33.79 1.41 10.21
N ALA A 509 -34.54 1.42 9.10
CA ALA A 509 -35.33 2.57 8.68
C ALA A 509 -36.43 2.90 9.70
N ALA A 510 -37.09 1.89 10.28
CA ALA A 510 -38.05 2.06 11.36
C ALA A 510 -37.37 2.59 12.63
N SER A 511 -36.19 2.08 13.00
CA SER A 511 -35.41 2.54 14.16
C SER A 511 -34.89 3.97 13.97
N LEU A 512 -34.45 4.33 12.77
CA LEU A 512 -34.07 5.69 12.39
C LEU A 512 -35.28 6.63 12.42
N LYS A 513 -36.45 6.18 11.97
CA LYS A 513 -37.70 6.94 12.04
C LYS A 513 -38.17 7.12 13.49
N VAL A 514 -38.12 6.08 14.32
CA VAL A 514 -38.44 6.18 15.77
C VAL A 514 -37.44 7.10 16.47
N THR A 515 -36.16 7.04 16.11
CA THR A 515 -35.13 7.95 16.64
C THR A 515 -35.36 9.39 16.16
N SER A 516 -35.76 9.60 14.90
CA SER A 516 -36.10 10.94 14.40
C SER A 516 -37.36 11.47 15.08
N GLU A 517 -38.38 10.65 15.26
CA GLU A 517 -39.61 10.98 16.00
C GLU A 517 -39.31 11.25 17.49
N LEU A 518 -38.38 10.52 18.13
CA LEU A 518 -37.90 10.79 19.49
C LEU A 518 -37.12 12.11 19.59
N VAL A 519 -36.33 12.44 18.57
CA VAL A 519 -35.64 13.73 18.45
C VAL A 519 -36.66 14.86 18.23
N GLU A 520 -37.66 14.68 17.36
CA GLU A 520 -38.76 15.62 17.16
C GLU A 520 -39.65 15.78 18.40
N THR A 521 -39.91 14.71 19.15
CA THR A 521 -40.73 14.74 20.38
C THR A 521 -39.97 15.23 21.61
N LYS A 522 -38.63 15.23 21.61
CA LYS A 522 -37.85 16.03 22.58
C LYS A 522 -37.86 17.52 22.23
N VAL A 523 -38.10 17.86 20.96
CA VAL A 523 -38.28 19.22 20.45
C VAL A 523 -39.76 19.46 20.16
N SER A 524 -40.61 19.24 21.16
CA SER A 524 -42.06 19.39 21.03
C SER A 524 -42.44 20.77 20.51
N LYS A 525 -43.17 20.81 19.39
CA LYS A 525 -43.89 21.99 18.90
C LYS A 525 -44.82 22.52 19.99
N GLY A 526 -44.37 23.53 20.73
CA GLY A 526 -45.16 24.22 21.75
C GLY A 526 -44.48 24.46 23.09
N ASP A 527 -43.45 23.70 23.48
CA ASP A 527 -42.95 23.71 24.86
C ASP A 527 -41.46 24.03 25.04
N PHE A 528 -40.73 24.35 23.95
CA PHE A 528 -39.40 24.98 24.02
C PHE A 528 -39.33 26.18 23.07
N GLY A 529 -40.05 27.24 23.43
CA GLY A 529 -40.12 28.48 22.67
C GLY A 529 -38.78 29.23 22.68
N SER A 530 -37.99 29.05 21.63
CA SER A 530 -37.18 30.05 20.91
C SER A 530 -36.30 29.27 19.92
N TYR A 531 -36.53 29.45 18.61
CA TYR A 531 -35.83 28.76 17.52
C TYR A 531 -34.30 28.88 17.65
N VAL A 532 -33.63 27.83 18.12
CA VAL A 532 -32.18 27.69 17.99
C VAL A 532 -31.91 27.16 16.59
N GLN A 533 -31.50 28.05 15.68
CA GLN A 533 -30.89 27.65 14.41
C GLN A 533 -29.37 27.65 14.58
N GLN A 534 -28.79 26.46 14.55
CA GLN A 534 -27.34 26.24 14.61
C GLN A 534 -26.77 26.12 13.19
N TYR A 535 -25.77 26.94 12.91
CA TYR A 535 -24.84 26.75 11.79
C TYR A 535 -23.51 26.22 12.35
N TYR A 536 -22.61 25.70 11.50
CA TYR A 536 -21.31 25.19 11.94
C TYR A 536 -20.42 26.27 12.59
N ASP A 537 -20.68 27.55 12.31
CA ASP A 537 -19.87 28.70 12.73
C ASP A 537 -20.59 29.63 13.72
N LYS A 538 -21.88 29.45 13.99
CA LYS A 538 -22.64 30.31 14.91
C LYS A 538 -23.94 29.70 15.42
N VAL A 539 -24.32 30.16 16.61
CA VAL A 539 -25.63 29.94 17.24
C VAL A 539 -26.39 31.27 17.22
N ILE A 540 -27.56 31.32 16.59
CA ILE A 540 -28.42 32.51 16.62
C ILE A 540 -29.55 32.29 17.65
N TYR A 541 -29.64 33.19 18.64
CA TYR A 541 -30.74 33.25 19.61
C TYR A 541 -31.81 34.22 19.10
N GLY A 542 -32.96 33.72 18.62
CA GLY A 542 -34.00 34.56 18.03
C GLY A 542 -35.26 34.66 18.89
N PHE A 543 -35.57 35.84 19.43
CA PHE A 543 -36.85 36.19 20.07
C PHE A 543 -38.02 36.32 19.08
N ASN A 544 -37.78 36.01 17.80
CA ASN A 544 -38.68 36.32 16.70
C ASN A 544 -40.00 35.54 16.84
N HIS A 545 -41.13 36.25 16.84
CA HIS A 545 -42.51 35.79 17.12
C HIS A 545 -42.79 35.21 18.53
N SER A 546 -41.80 35.09 19.42
CA SER A 546 -42.00 34.73 20.84
C SER A 546 -42.08 35.96 21.74
N SER A 547 -41.31 37.01 21.45
CA SER A 547 -41.45 38.30 22.12
C SER A 547 -42.51 39.13 21.41
N ARG A 548 -43.38 39.80 22.17
CA ARG A 548 -44.26 40.86 21.64
C ARG A 548 -43.55 42.21 21.49
N TYR A 549 -42.27 42.28 21.87
CA TYR A 549 -41.54 43.54 22.03
C TYR A 549 -40.24 43.60 21.22
N VAL A 550 -39.57 42.49 20.90
CA VAL A 550 -38.28 42.51 20.19
C VAL A 550 -38.25 41.43 19.12
N GLN A 551 -38.00 41.83 17.87
CA GLN A 551 -37.77 40.94 16.74
C GLN A 551 -36.34 41.12 16.22
N ILE A 552 -35.67 40.02 15.91
CA ILE A 552 -34.39 40.04 15.20
C ILE A 552 -34.68 39.54 13.78
N ASN A 553 -34.72 40.45 12.83
CA ASN A 553 -35.01 40.17 11.43
C ASN A 553 -33.70 40.20 10.61
N PRO A 554 -33.64 39.56 9.44
CA PRO A 554 -32.51 39.73 8.54
C PRO A 554 -32.30 41.22 8.21
N GLY A 555 -31.18 41.78 8.67
CA GLY A 555 -30.79 43.17 8.40
C GLY A 555 -31.23 44.21 9.44
N GLU A 556 -32.07 43.85 10.42
CA GLU A 556 -32.50 44.79 11.46
C GLU A 556 -32.85 44.13 12.81
N ILE A 557 -32.80 44.92 13.88
CA ILE A 557 -33.44 44.59 15.17
C ILE A 557 -34.61 45.54 15.36
N ALA A 558 -35.83 45.01 15.46
CA ALA A 558 -37.05 45.80 15.58
C ALA A 558 -37.66 45.70 16.99
N ILE A 559 -38.09 46.84 17.54
CA ILE A 559 -38.70 46.98 18.87
C ILE A 559 -40.15 47.44 18.72
N TYR A 560 -41.04 46.74 19.40
CA TYR A 560 -42.49 46.92 19.33
C TYR A 560 -43.09 47.23 20.70
N ASP A 561 -44.28 47.84 20.69
CA ASP A 561 -45.13 48.08 21.84
C ASP A 561 -46.22 47.01 21.94
N ASN A 562 -45.89 45.88 22.56
CA ASN A 562 -46.80 44.77 22.88
C ASN A 562 -47.60 44.21 21.68
N GLY A 563 -46.90 43.87 20.60
CA GLY A 563 -47.43 43.14 19.45
C GLY A 563 -46.63 43.41 18.17
N VAL A 564 -46.46 42.40 17.33
CA VAL A 564 -45.65 42.47 16.10
C VAL A 564 -46.55 42.92 14.93
N GLU A 565 -46.84 44.22 14.89
CA GLU A 565 -47.66 44.89 13.87
C GLU A 565 -47.03 46.25 13.57
N ASP A 566 -47.15 46.76 12.34
CA ASP A 566 -46.55 48.04 11.93
C ASP A 566 -47.01 49.22 12.80
N SER A 567 -48.28 49.22 13.22
CA SER A 567 -48.83 50.23 14.14
C SER A 567 -48.15 50.23 15.51
N LYS A 568 -47.53 49.11 15.91
CA LYS A 568 -46.87 48.93 17.21
C LYS A 568 -45.36 49.04 17.12
N LEU A 569 -44.78 49.15 15.93
CA LEU A 569 -43.35 49.37 15.77
C LEU A 569 -42.96 50.70 16.42
N ARG A 570 -41.89 50.68 17.23
CA ARG A 570 -41.37 51.86 17.95
C ARG A 570 -39.97 52.23 17.52
N SER A 571 -39.13 51.23 17.21
CA SER A 571 -37.78 51.48 16.71
C SER A 571 -37.25 50.31 15.89
N SER A 572 -36.37 50.58 14.93
CA SER A 572 -35.55 49.55 14.30
C SER A 572 -34.08 49.99 14.19
N PHE A 573 -33.17 49.05 14.35
CA PHE A 573 -31.73 49.23 14.25
C PHE A 573 -31.23 48.53 13.01
N ASP A 574 -30.76 49.27 12.01
CA ASP A 574 -30.23 48.73 10.77
C ASP A 574 -28.88 49.39 10.40
N GLN A 575 -28.38 49.11 9.19
CA GLN A 575 -27.14 49.70 8.70
C GLN A 575 -27.18 51.24 8.50
N ASN A 576 -28.36 51.84 8.44
CA ASN A 576 -28.59 53.26 8.16
C ASN A 576 -28.77 54.09 9.44
N GLY A 577 -28.99 53.44 10.60
CA GLY A 577 -29.04 54.05 11.92
C GLY A 577 -30.14 53.49 12.82
N ASN A 578 -30.58 54.32 13.76
CA ASN A 578 -31.66 54.01 14.68
C ASN A 578 -32.92 54.71 14.19
N HIS A 579 -33.87 53.94 13.68
CA HIS A 579 -35.14 54.40 13.16
C HIS A 579 -36.19 54.46 14.27
N PHE A 580 -37.10 55.43 14.21
CA PHE A 580 -38.14 55.63 15.22
C PHE A 580 -39.52 55.75 14.57
N TYR A 581 -40.49 55.09 15.18
CA TYR A 581 -41.86 54.98 14.69
C TYR A 581 -42.86 55.27 15.80
N ARG A 582 -44.03 55.78 15.41
CA ARG A 582 -45.17 55.99 16.30
C ARG A 582 -46.45 55.69 15.55
N ASP A 583 -47.18 54.69 16.03
CA ASP A 583 -48.54 54.35 15.58
C ASP A 583 -48.63 54.10 14.06
N GLY A 584 -47.58 53.46 13.51
CA GLY A 584 -47.44 53.12 12.09
C GLY A 584 -46.75 54.18 11.23
N TYR A 585 -46.48 55.37 11.78
CA TYR A 585 -45.80 56.44 11.06
C TYR A 585 -44.31 56.44 11.36
N TYR A 586 -43.49 56.61 10.32
CA TYR A 586 -42.05 56.77 10.46
C TYR A 586 -41.74 58.22 10.84
N ILE A 587 -41.13 58.41 12.01
CA ILE A 587 -40.88 59.75 12.58
C ILE A 587 -39.53 60.28 12.14
N GLY A 588 -38.55 59.39 11.95
CA GLY A 588 -37.19 59.76 11.56
C GLY A 588 -36.15 58.84 12.18
N LYS A 589 -34.88 59.25 12.10
CA LYS A 589 -33.75 58.44 12.58
C LYS A 589 -32.65 59.26 13.23
N ILE A 590 -31.87 58.58 14.07
CA ILE A 590 -30.58 59.06 14.54
C ILE A 590 -29.52 58.19 13.90
N GLY A 591 -28.60 58.80 13.16
CA GLY A 591 -27.64 58.05 12.38
C GLY A 591 -26.51 58.91 11.83
N THR A 592 -25.80 58.39 10.85
CA THR A 592 -24.72 59.14 10.20
C THR A 592 -25.15 59.59 8.81
N ASN A 593 -24.65 60.75 8.40
CA ASN A 593 -24.83 61.28 7.06
C ASN A 593 -23.55 61.97 6.59
N PHE A 594 -23.54 62.48 5.37
CA PHE A 594 -22.48 63.28 4.80
C PHE A 594 -23.06 64.52 4.10
N GLN A 595 -22.27 65.58 3.96
CA GLN A 595 -22.71 66.78 3.25
C GLN A 595 -23.01 66.46 1.77
N THR A 596 -24.16 66.92 1.27
CA THR A 596 -24.68 66.57 -0.08
C THR A 596 -23.64 66.69 -1.20
N ASN A 597 -22.85 67.77 -1.19
CA ASN A 597 -21.86 68.06 -2.23
C ASN A 597 -20.42 67.70 -1.86
N ASP A 598 -20.18 67.17 -0.65
CA ASP A 598 -18.84 66.74 -0.19
C ASP A 598 -18.96 65.58 0.80
N ARG A 599 -18.85 64.35 0.27
CA ARG A 599 -18.95 63.12 1.06
C ARG A 599 -17.82 62.92 2.08
N SER A 600 -16.75 63.73 2.01
CA SER A 600 -15.68 63.70 3.00
C SER A 600 -16.12 64.30 4.34
N LYS A 601 -17.16 65.15 4.35
CA LYS A 601 -17.71 65.76 5.56
C LYS A 601 -18.81 64.87 6.12
N ARG A 602 -18.46 64.01 7.08
CA ARG A 602 -19.37 63.06 7.75
C ARG A 602 -19.89 63.66 9.06
N GLY A 603 -21.16 63.46 9.37
CA GLY A 603 -21.81 63.98 10.57
C GLY A 603 -22.74 62.96 11.24
N LEU A 604 -22.95 63.14 12.54
CA LEU A 604 -24.06 62.53 13.28
C LEU A 604 -25.29 63.42 13.08
N VAL A 605 -26.39 62.83 12.66
CA VAL A 605 -27.62 63.56 12.32
C VAL A 605 -28.81 63.02 13.10
N PHE A 606 -29.73 63.93 13.36
CA PHE A 606 -31.07 63.64 13.87
C PHE A 606 -32.03 64.06 12.76
N ASP A 607 -32.43 63.08 11.96
CA ASP A 607 -33.30 63.30 10.80
C ASP A 607 -34.75 63.21 11.26
N LEU A 608 -35.53 64.26 10.99
CA LEU A 608 -36.97 64.31 11.24
C LEU A 608 -37.70 64.19 9.89
N GLU A 609 -38.65 63.26 9.79
CA GLU A 609 -39.37 63.02 8.54
C GLU A 609 -40.56 63.94 8.34
N SER A 610 -40.95 64.14 7.08
CA SER A 610 -42.00 65.09 6.71
C SER A 610 -43.39 64.79 7.31
N GLN A 611 -43.61 63.57 7.80
CA GLN A 611 -44.85 63.17 8.48
C GLN A 611 -44.83 63.47 9.99
N ALA A 612 -43.69 63.86 10.55
CA ALA A 612 -43.55 64.21 11.96
C ALA A 612 -43.77 65.71 12.18
N ALA A 613 -44.32 66.07 13.35
CA ALA A 613 -44.62 67.47 13.67
C ALA A 613 -43.45 68.21 14.34
N TYR A 614 -42.62 67.53 15.14
CA TYR A 614 -41.57 68.17 15.93
C TYR A 614 -40.45 67.21 16.36
N MET A 615 -39.32 67.79 16.76
CA MET A 615 -38.22 67.13 17.47
C MET A 615 -37.83 67.97 18.69
N THR A 616 -37.75 67.36 19.87
CA THR A 616 -37.51 68.09 21.13
C THR A 616 -36.47 67.43 22.02
N TRP A 617 -35.66 68.25 22.69
CA TRP A 617 -35.07 67.88 23.98
C TRP A 617 -36.04 68.28 25.09
N ALA A 618 -36.47 67.30 25.87
CA ALA A 618 -37.47 67.49 26.92
C ALA A 618 -36.95 67.01 28.28
N ALA A 619 -37.43 67.61 29.37
CA ALA A 619 -37.00 67.29 30.73
C ALA A 619 -38.20 67.10 31.66
N LYS A 620 -38.12 66.09 32.53
CA LYS A 620 -39.07 65.90 33.63
C LYS A 620 -38.66 66.79 34.80
N LYS A 621 -39.34 67.92 34.99
CA LYS A 621 -38.91 68.97 35.94
C LYS A 621 -39.05 68.56 37.42
N SER A 622 -39.89 67.57 37.74
CA SER A 622 -39.92 66.93 39.06
C SER A 622 -40.26 65.43 38.94
N ALA A 623 -39.86 64.63 39.94
CA ALA A 623 -40.17 63.20 39.96
C ALA A 623 -41.68 62.91 39.89
N SER A 624 -42.51 63.81 40.42
CA SER A 624 -43.98 63.73 40.45
C SER A 624 -44.69 64.22 39.19
N SER A 625 -43.98 64.83 38.22
CA SER A 625 -44.61 65.24 36.95
C SER A 625 -45.18 64.01 36.20
N SER A 626 -46.31 64.17 35.51
CA SER A 626 -46.90 63.10 34.69
C SER A 626 -46.25 62.94 33.30
N GLY A 627 -45.43 63.91 32.88
CA GLY A 627 -44.76 63.91 31.58
C GLY A 627 -43.50 64.78 31.54
N TYR A 628 -42.90 64.86 30.36
CA TYR A 628 -41.72 65.67 30.09
C TYR A 628 -42.14 67.02 29.49
N THR A 629 -41.49 68.10 29.91
CA THR A 629 -41.70 69.45 29.34
C THR A 629 -40.67 69.71 28.24
N MET A 630 -41.10 70.24 27.10
CA MET A 630 -40.21 70.68 26.03
C MET A 630 -39.22 71.74 26.52
N VAL A 631 -37.93 71.54 26.28
CA VAL A 631 -36.85 72.46 26.69
C VAL A 631 -36.26 73.15 25.47
N PHE A 632 -36.04 72.41 24.39
CA PHE A 632 -35.59 72.97 23.13
C PHE A 632 -36.17 72.17 21.97
N THR A 633 -36.99 72.79 21.15
CA THR A 633 -37.84 72.10 20.18
C THR A 633 -37.76 72.73 18.82
N TYR A 634 -37.46 71.94 17.80
CA TYR A 634 -37.76 72.31 16.42
C TYR A 634 -39.15 71.79 16.06
N THR A 635 -40.02 72.65 15.58
CA THR A 635 -41.33 72.30 15.05
C THR A 635 -41.29 72.35 13.53
N LEU A 636 -41.57 71.22 12.88
CA LEU A 636 -41.69 71.12 11.42
C LEU A 636 -43.11 71.49 10.98
N ASP A 637 -44.12 71.02 11.73
CA ASP A 637 -45.52 71.39 11.58
C ASP A 637 -45.98 72.21 12.79
N ALA A 638 -47.01 73.04 12.63
CA ALA A 638 -47.49 73.91 13.68
C ALA A 638 -48.20 73.10 14.79
N MET A 639 -47.93 73.43 16.06
CA MET A 639 -48.47 72.71 17.22
C MET A 639 -48.81 73.70 18.33
N ASP A 640 -50.04 73.71 18.85
CA ASP A 640 -50.49 74.62 19.90
C ASP A 640 -49.98 76.07 19.68
N ASP A 641 -49.18 76.61 20.61
CA ASP A 641 -48.57 77.95 20.55
C ASP A 641 -47.25 78.02 19.74
N TYR A 642 -46.82 76.92 19.14
CA TYR A 642 -45.57 76.79 18.39
C TYR A 642 -45.83 76.85 16.86
N SER A 643 -45.27 77.87 16.21
CA SER A 643 -45.30 77.98 14.73
C SER A 643 -44.54 76.84 14.04
N SER A 644 -44.88 76.50 12.80
CA SER A 644 -44.09 75.58 11.97
C SER A 644 -42.75 76.21 11.54
N ASP A 645 -41.80 75.36 11.18
CA ASP A 645 -40.42 75.68 10.77
C ASP A 645 -39.70 76.67 11.72
N THR A 646 -39.82 76.45 13.02
CA THR A 646 -39.20 77.32 14.03
C THR A 646 -38.57 76.54 15.18
N LEU A 647 -37.57 77.15 15.82
CA LEU A 647 -36.87 76.59 16.97
C LEU A 647 -37.29 77.35 18.23
N HIS A 648 -37.78 76.62 19.24
CA HIS A 648 -38.38 77.15 20.45
C HIS A 648 -37.56 76.73 21.67
N ALA A 649 -37.29 77.68 22.56
CA ALA A 649 -36.62 77.42 23.83
C ALA A 649 -37.64 77.51 24.98
N GLY A 650 -37.89 76.39 25.65
CA GLY A 650 -38.69 76.29 26.87
C GLY A 650 -37.89 76.61 28.15
N CYS A 651 -36.67 77.11 27.99
CA CYS A 651 -35.82 77.63 29.05
C CYS A 651 -34.91 78.74 28.50
N ASP A 652 -34.21 79.44 29.39
CA ASP A 652 -33.18 80.40 28.98
C ASP A 652 -32.03 79.69 28.25
N LEU A 653 -31.53 80.32 27.19
CA LEU A 653 -30.32 79.91 26.49
C LEU A 653 -29.13 80.68 27.06
N ASP A 654 -28.43 80.09 28.04
CA ASP A 654 -27.12 80.61 28.48
C ASP A 654 -26.04 80.23 27.45
N MET A 655 -25.59 81.21 26.68
CA MET A 655 -24.59 81.02 25.62
C MET A 655 -23.14 81.08 26.13
N HIS A 656 -22.90 81.26 27.44
CA HIS A 656 -21.57 81.35 28.05
C HIS A 656 -20.62 82.31 27.32
N ASN A 657 -21.05 83.57 27.13
CA ASN A 657 -20.31 84.63 26.41
C ASN A 657 -19.92 84.28 24.95
N ARG A 658 -20.61 83.32 24.31
CA ARG A 658 -20.43 83.01 22.88
C ARG A 658 -21.39 83.81 22.01
N TRP A 659 -20.96 84.11 20.79
CA TRP A 659 -21.71 84.96 19.86
C TRP A 659 -22.79 84.16 19.14
N ILE A 660 -24.00 84.73 19.08
CA ILE A 660 -25.01 84.34 18.09
C ILE A 660 -24.74 85.18 16.83
N ARG A 661 -24.42 84.55 15.70
CA ARG A 661 -24.09 85.23 14.43
C ARG A 661 -25.26 85.17 13.45
N ASN A 662 -25.40 86.20 12.62
CA ASN A 662 -26.42 86.28 11.55
C ASN A 662 -27.87 86.15 12.03
N ALA A 663 -28.18 86.55 13.27
CA ALA A 663 -29.53 86.56 13.80
C ALA A 663 -30.24 87.90 13.52
N LYS A 664 -31.48 87.83 13.05
CA LYS A 664 -32.41 88.96 13.10
C LYS A 664 -33.20 88.87 14.40
N ILE A 665 -33.08 89.88 15.25
CA ILE A 665 -33.77 89.93 16.53
C ILE A 665 -34.82 91.02 16.43
N SER A 666 -36.09 90.63 16.43
CA SER A 666 -37.23 91.54 16.43
C SER A 666 -37.75 91.72 17.87
N GLY A 667 -37.45 92.86 18.49
CA GLY A 667 -37.91 93.19 19.84
C GLY A 667 -37.01 94.25 20.50
N SER A 668 -37.64 95.20 21.19
CA SER A 668 -36.97 96.33 21.86
C SER A 668 -36.28 95.89 23.15
N GLY A 669 -35.09 95.31 23.07
CA GLY A 669 -34.31 95.00 24.27
C GLY A 669 -33.10 94.08 24.10
N ILE A 670 -32.18 94.36 23.16
CA ILE A 670 -30.86 93.69 23.16
C ILE A 670 -29.72 94.72 23.11
N GLN A 671 -28.93 94.77 24.20
CA GLN A 671 -27.59 95.37 24.26
C GLN A 671 -26.56 94.37 23.72
N TYR A 672 -25.61 94.86 22.92
CA TYR A 672 -24.47 94.09 22.45
C TYR A 672 -23.17 94.66 23.05
N GLU A 673 -22.37 93.80 23.66
CA GLU A 673 -20.95 94.07 23.92
C GLU A 673 -20.17 94.09 22.60
N ASP A 674 -19.13 94.94 22.53
CA ASP A 674 -18.26 95.28 21.38
C ASP A 674 -18.80 96.25 20.31
N ALA A 675 -19.84 97.03 20.62
CA ALA A 675 -20.14 98.26 19.88
C ALA A 675 -19.53 99.48 20.59
N GLY A 676 -18.20 99.56 20.65
CA GLY A 676 -17.56 100.81 21.05
C GLY A 676 -18.04 101.94 20.12
N ILE A 677 -18.47 103.06 20.69
CA ILE A 677 -18.99 104.19 19.91
C ILE A 677 -17.93 104.66 18.90
N SER A 678 -18.34 104.77 17.64
CA SER A 678 -17.59 105.47 16.60
C SER A 678 -18.27 106.79 16.31
N ALA A 679 -17.79 107.87 16.93
CA ALA A 679 -18.39 109.19 16.82
C ALA A 679 -17.36 110.30 16.95
N THR A 680 -17.67 111.47 16.38
CA THR A 680 -16.96 112.73 16.66
C THR A 680 -17.75 113.50 17.70
N ILE A 681 -17.10 113.92 18.77
CA ILE A 681 -17.70 114.71 19.86
C ILE A 681 -16.95 116.02 19.94
N ASP A 682 -17.66 117.13 19.74
CA ASP A 682 -17.14 118.47 19.99
C ASP A 682 -17.40 118.84 21.46
N PHE A 683 -16.39 119.38 22.13
CA PHE A 683 -16.46 119.78 23.54
C PHE A 683 -15.79 121.13 23.74
N VAL A 684 -16.21 121.91 24.72
CA VAL A 684 -15.56 123.19 25.06
C VAL A 684 -14.54 122.93 26.17
N GLN A 685 -13.28 123.34 25.96
CA GLN A 685 -12.22 123.15 26.95
C GLN A 685 -12.18 124.34 27.92
N VAL A 686 -12.09 124.09 29.23
CA VAL A 686 -11.74 125.14 30.20
C VAL A 686 -10.22 125.33 30.17
N LEU A 687 -9.77 126.55 29.89
CA LEU A 687 -8.34 126.87 29.82
C LEU A 687 -7.81 127.43 31.14
N GLU A 688 -8.61 128.20 31.88
CA GLU A 688 -8.25 128.73 33.20
C GLU A 688 -9.45 128.71 34.15
N MET A 689 -9.16 128.55 35.44
CA MET A 689 -10.15 128.59 36.53
C MET A 689 -9.84 129.76 37.47
N ASN A 690 -10.87 130.44 37.95
CA ASN A 690 -10.76 131.36 39.08
C ASN A 690 -10.52 130.57 40.39
N PRO A 691 -9.95 131.20 41.43
CA PRO A 691 -9.76 130.58 42.74
C PRO A 691 -11.05 130.13 43.44
N ASP A 692 -12.20 130.69 43.05
CA ASP A 692 -13.52 130.27 43.55
C ASP A 692 -14.06 128.99 42.88
N GLY A 693 -13.28 128.40 41.97
CA GLY A 693 -13.58 127.15 41.27
C GLY A 693 -14.43 127.32 40.00
N THR A 694 -14.75 128.55 39.59
CA THR A 694 -15.47 128.82 38.33
C THR A 694 -14.50 128.99 37.17
N ALA A 695 -14.87 128.51 35.98
CA ALA A 695 -14.05 128.66 34.78
C ALA A 695 -13.97 130.13 34.36
N SER A 696 -12.75 130.68 34.37
CA SER A 696 -12.49 132.08 34.05
C SER A 696 -12.23 132.30 32.57
N ARG A 697 -11.72 131.27 31.88
CA ARG A 697 -11.46 131.29 30.44
C ARG A 697 -11.80 129.95 29.82
N TRP A 698 -12.60 130.00 28.75
CA TRP A 698 -12.95 128.86 27.92
C TRP A 698 -12.22 128.97 26.59
N GLY A 699 -11.71 127.86 26.08
CA GLY A 699 -11.17 127.75 24.72
C GLY A 699 -12.27 127.48 23.71
N ASP A 700 -11.94 127.61 22.43
CA ASP A 700 -12.85 127.19 21.34
C ASP A 700 -13.13 125.68 21.41
N SER A 701 -14.19 125.22 20.73
CA SER A 701 -14.60 123.81 20.74
C SER A 701 -13.46 122.89 20.29
N GLY A 702 -12.93 122.09 21.22
CA GLY A 702 -12.06 120.95 20.94
C GLY A 702 -12.87 119.79 20.37
N ARG A 703 -12.17 118.84 19.73
CA ARG A 703 -12.79 117.70 19.05
C ARG A 703 -12.17 116.39 19.51
N MET A 704 -13.01 115.43 19.87
CA MET A 704 -12.62 114.05 20.14
C MET A 704 -13.21 113.14 19.08
N GLN A 705 -12.40 112.30 18.44
CA GLN A 705 -12.90 111.24 17.58
C GLN A 705 -12.68 109.88 18.23
N PHE A 706 -13.79 109.17 18.43
CA PHE A 706 -13.79 107.79 18.89
C PHE A 706 -14.03 106.86 17.69
N LYS A 707 -13.29 105.75 17.65
CA LYS A 707 -13.57 104.64 16.74
C LYS A 707 -13.52 103.34 17.54
N ASN A 708 -14.63 102.62 17.53
CA ASN A 708 -14.83 101.41 18.33
C ASN A 708 -14.47 101.63 19.81
N GLY A 709 -14.90 102.78 20.36
CA GLY A 709 -14.72 103.10 21.78
C GLY A 709 -13.31 103.54 22.19
N ARG A 710 -12.37 103.67 21.25
CA ARG A 710 -11.02 104.20 21.50
C ARG A 710 -10.92 105.62 20.97
N LEU A 711 -10.39 106.55 21.77
CA LEU A 711 -10.04 107.90 21.32
C LEU A 711 -8.88 107.78 20.33
N VAL A 712 -9.15 108.06 19.06
CA VAL A 712 -8.16 107.93 17.98
C VAL A 712 -7.58 109.26 17.52
N ASP A 713 -8.28 110.36 17.81
CA ASP A 713 -7.82 111.71 17.50
C ASP A 713 -8.41 112.70 18.51
N LEU A 714 -7.57 113.60 19.00
CA LEU A 714 -7.93 114.61 19.99
C LEU A 714 -7.28 115.93 19.60
N ASN A 715 -8.12 116.92 19.31
CA ASN A 715 -7.67 118.29 19.17
C ASN A 715 -8.10 119.08 20.39
N TYR A 716 -7.12 119.59 21.14
CA TYR A 716 -7.29 120.42 22.31
C TYR A 716 -6.26 121.56 22.28
N TYR A 717 -6.59 122.70 22.90
CA TYR A 717 -5.65 123.80 23.04
C TYR A 717 -4.72 123.51 24.23
N ALA A 718 -3.41 123.59 23.99
CA ALA A 718 -2.36 123.36 24.97
C ALA A 718 -2.23 124.52 25.97
#